data_AF-A0A239E612-F1
#
_entry.id   AF-A0A239E612-F1
#
_cell.length_a   1.000
_cell.length_b   1.000
_cell.length_c   1.000
_cell.angle_alpha   90.00
_cell.angle_beta   90.00
_cell.angle_gamma   90.00
#
_symmetry.space_group_name_H-M   'P 1'
#
loop_
_entity.id
_entity.type
_entity.pdbx_description
1 polymer ?
#
loop_
_entity_poly.entity_id
_entity_poly.type
_entity_poly.pdbx_seq_one_letter_code
_entity_poly.pdbx_strand_id
1 'polypeptide(L)'
;MALDPSDGRDIANGVAAVYETAELALLAKMADHLAVDVDREDWARRQQTEQLKFRNEARAMQRQLQDTGVQAMGHAVTGAAKLGRRSADEDLDDNAVAPRAGGPRHEDLPPSVAKRARFEMGEVADVTAKITTASDNLYVKVKMNVEARHNANPGGLRVDAVQQALDVLTARGITGFRDKAGRNWTLATYMEMKSRTVVNQQLIDSHTDRMKERGQTLLVVSSHRNPAPQCQPYEGQVLSLDGEEGTVTRKNAAGPGTVDVKIKATLEDARAQGFQHPNCTHAVSAFIPGASRTFTTEPDPEGYEATQRQRAMERAIRDTKRKQATAVTPAAKRAATEKLRAQQKAIKDHIEQHNLKRRPKRERIDLGYTIGDVDPDGILPPLPKPKPKPPTPKPAVTPKPKPAAKPRPEAKPEPAQRLSDQTRELISEAQTTMPKDRMGWLDTTLRYPRDSNGAKLVPEKLARHLDSTLAVGKAIRDDAFKVMANDVELVALRKDLATADYLTTSRLVKKIAVRESAIIRETLAEVRDFGGVQQSARLSSLDLAEPGTSDGIAALRRAETLFPSDWLRVTSANQLNVGSADRAFYHGTHDYIAAPSKDYLPGYRGAFDSYPDEVMAHELGHRMEKMIPGLTHLEYALVRSRSTKNGTLEPLTQIYPNQPGLEGEVGYADQWENIYAGKSYAKDSQSDPAKEAAEAFQVGLQDTFGRSSLGGEFDKSNQLQEFVIGVMALL
;
A
#
# COMPACT_ATOMS: atom_id res chain seq x y z
N MET A 1 -9.65 18.86 -7.40
CA MET A 1 -9.84 17.50 -7.91
C MET A 1 -11.07 16.92 -7.23
N ALA A 2 -12.01 16.32 -7.97
CA ALA A 2 -13.19 15.73 -7.36
C ALA A 2 -12.86 14.55 -6.44
N LEU A 3 -13.47 14.52 -5.26
CA LEU A 3 -13.41 13.42 -4.29
C LEU A 3 -13.80 12.09 -4.94
N ASP A 4 -12.87 11.22 -5.33
CA ASP A 4 -13.24 9.91 -5.89
C ASP A 4 -13.68 8.95 -4.78
N PRO A 5 -14.95 8.51 -4.72
CA PRO A 5 -15.39 7.52 -3.74
C PRO A 5 -14.79 6.12 -3.99
N SER A 6 -13.97 5.95 -5.03
CA SER A 6 -13.13 4.78 -5.23
C SER A 6 -11.92 4.75 -4.29
N ASP A 7 -11.42 5.90 -3.85
CA ASP A 7 -10.28 6.02 -2.92
C ASP A 7 -10.68 5.57 -1.50
N GLY A 8 -11.91 5.86 -1.08
CA GLY A 8 -12.50 5.31 0.15
C GLY A 8 -12.68 3.77 0.13
N ARG A 9 -12.70 3.14 -1.06
CA ARG A 9 -12.92 1.68 -1.11
C ARG A 9 -11.74 0.91 -0.57
N ASP A 10 -10.51 1.36 -0.79
CA ASP A 10 -9.34 0.62 -0.33
C ASP A 10 -9.21 0.67 1.20
N ILE A 11 -9.60 1.79 1.81
CA ILE A 11 -9.75 1.92 3.26
C ILE A 11 -10.79 0.92 3.79
N ALA A 12 -11.96 0.82 3.15
CA ALA A 12 -13.01 -0.12 3.55
C ALA A 12 -12.64 -1.60 3.29
N ASN A 13 -11.88 -1.88 2.24
CA ASN A 13 -11.48 -3.24 1.87
C ASN A 13 -10.57 -3.87 2.93
N GLY A 14 -9.74 -3.08 3.63
CA GLY A 14 -8.89 -3.58 4.70
C GLY A 14 -9.70 -4.21 5.83
N VAL A 15 -10.76 -3.53 6.30
CA VAL A 15 -11.64 -4.06 7.35
C VAL A 15 -12.40 -5.29 6.86
N ALA A 16 -12.99 -5.24 5.66
CA ALA A 16 -13.77 -6.34 5.10
C ALA A 16 -12.94 -7.63 4.95
N ALA A 17 -11.69 -7.51 4.47
CA ALA A 17 -10.81 -8.64 4.22
C ALA A 17 -10.52 -9.46 5.48
N VAL A 18 -10.31 -8.79 6.63
CA VAL A 18 -10.03 -9.44 7.92
C VAL A 18 -11.17 -10.39 8.32
N TYR A 19 -12.42 -9.96 8.16
CA TYR A 19 -13.59 -10.78 8.50
C TYR A 19 -13.94 -11.82 7.44
N GLU A 20 -13.66 -11.55 6.17
CA GLU A 20 -13.81 -12.52 5.08
C GLU A 20 -12.85 -13.71 5.23
N THR A 21 -11.56 -13.43 5.51
CA THR A 21 -10.56 -14.47 5.77
C THR A 21 -10.91 -15.28 7.01
N ALA A 22 -11.40 -14.64 8.07
CA ALA A 22 -11.85 -15.31 9.28
C ALA A 22 -13.06 -16.24 9.03
N GLU A 23 -14.09 -15.76 8.32
CA GLU A 23 -15.26 -16.59 7.97
C GLU A 23 -14.81 -17.84 7.19
N LEU A 24 -13.92 -17.67 6.22
CA LEU A 24 -13.43 -18.78 5.41
C LEU A 24 -12.62 -19.80 6.22
N ALA A 25 -11.72 -19.34 7.08
CA ALA A 25 -10.90 -20.21 7.92
C ALA A 25 -11.76 -21.00 8.91
N LEU A 26 -12.79 -20.39 9.51
CA LEU A 26 -13.75 -21.10 10.38
C LEU A 26 -14.53 -22.17 9.62
N LEU A 27 -14.95 -21.87 8.39
CA LEU A 27 -15.67 -22.85 7.57
C LEU A 27 -14.77 -24.03 7.17
N ALA A 28 -13.50 -23.78 6.83
CA ALA A 28 -12.54 -24.83 6.53
C ALA A 28 -12.26 -25.71 7.75
N LYS A 29 -11.94 -25.11 8.90
CA LYS A 29 -11.73 -25.84 10.18
C LYS A 29 -12.95 -26.64 10.59
N MET A 30 -14.16 -26.09 10.41
CA MET A 30 -15.40 -26.82 10.64
C MET A 30 -15.49 -28.08 9.75
N ALA A 31 -15.19 -27.95 8.46
CA ALA A 31 -15.20 -29.07 7.53
C ALA A 31 -14.17 -30.15 7.92
N ASP A 32 -12.96 -29.74 8.32
CA ASP A 32 -11.91 -30.65 8.77
C ASP A 32 -12.34 -31.42 10.02
N HIS A 33 -12.87 -30.74 11.05
CA HIS A 33 -13.37 -31.38 12.27
C HIS A 33 -14.53 -32.35 12.02
N LEU A 34 -15.42 -32.03 11.06
CA LEU A 34 -16.51 -32.93 10.68
C LEU A 34 -16.02 -34.17 9.90
N ALA A 35 -14.89 -34.06 9.21
CA ALA A 35 -14.29 -35.14 8.41
C ALA A 35 -13.38 -36.09 9.22
N VAL A 36 -13.00 -35.72 10.46
CA VAL A 36 -12.17 -36.58 11.33
C VAL A 36 -12.86 -37.92 11.57
N ASP A 37 -12.18 -39.01 11.20
CA ASP A 37 -12.62 -40.39 11.38
C ASP A 37 -14.08 -40.63 10.92
N VAL A 38 -14.47 -40.00 9.81
CA VAL A 38 -15.86 -39.91 9.35
C VAL A 38 -16.55 -41.27 9.15
N ASP A 39 -15.82 -42.33 8.84
CA ASP A 39 -16.38 -43.65 8.57
C ASP A 39 -16.57 -44.51 9.83
N ARG A 40 -16.12 -44.05 11.00
CA ARG A 40 -16.28 -44.82 12.25
C ARG A 40 -17.70 -44.82 12.79
N GLU A 41 -18.12 -45.93 13.40
CA GLU A 41 -19.45 -46.08 14.00
C GLU A 41 -19.71 -45.11 15.16
N ASP A 42 -18.69 -44.77 15.94
CA ASP A 42 -18.78 -43.84 17.08
C ASP A 42 -18.57 -42.36 16.70
N TRP A 43 -18.63 -42.02 15.41
CA TRP A 43 -18.42 -40.66 14.90
C TRP A 43 -19.25 -39.61 15.67
N ALA A 44 -20.55 -39.85 15.88
CA ALA A 44 -21.44 -38.90 16.56
C ALA A 44 -21.00 -38.57 18.00
N ARG A 45 -20.41 -39.55 18.71
CA ARG A 45 -19.83 -39.36 20.06
C ARG A 45 -18.54 -38.54 19.98
N ARG A 46 -17.67 -38.85 19.02
CA ARG A 46 -16.40 -38.15 18.81
C ARG A 46 -16.57 -36.69 18.40
N GLN A 47 -17.63 -36.38 17.67
CA GLN A 47 -17.97 -35.00 17.30
C GLN A 47 -18.24 -34.10 18.52
N GLN A 48 -18.50 -34.63 19.73
CA GLN A 48 -18.55 -33.82 20.95
C GLN A 48 -17.17 -33.22 21.28
N THR A 49 -16.10 -34.02 21.15
CA THR A 49 -14.73 -33.58 21.37
C THR A 49 -14.26 -32.64 20.26
N GLU A 50 -14.55 -32.97 19.00
CA GLU A 50 -14.19 -32.12 17.86
C GLU A 50 -14.92 -30.78 17.87
N GLN A 51 -16.20 -30.75 18.29
CA GLN A 51 -16.94 -29.50 18.49
C GLN A 51 -16.28 -28.60 19.55
N LEU A 52 -15.81 -29.17 20.66
CA LEU A 52 -15.13 -28.41 21.71
C LEU A 52 -13.81 -27.80 21.19
N LYS A 53 -13.04 -28.55 20.39
CA LYS A 53 -11.83 -28.05 19.73
C LYS A 53 -12.16 -26.89 18.79
N PHE A 54 -13.10 -27.10 17.87
CA PHE A 54 -13.56 -26.06 16.93
C PHE A 54 -14.04 -24.80 17.66
N ARG A 55 -14.80 -24.95 18.75
CA ARG A 55 -15.29 -23.82 19.55
C ARG A 55 -14.14 -23.02 20.18
N ASN A 56 -13.07 -23.69 20.61
CA ASN A 56 -11.88 -23.01 21.14
C ASN A 56 -11.13 -22.24 20.04
N GLU A 57 -10.99 -22.80 18.85
CA GLU A 57 -10.43 -22.10 17.68
C GLU A 57 -11.28 -20.88 17.29
N ALA A 58 -12.61 -21.02 17.27
CA ALA A 58 -13.53 -19.92 16.99
C ALA A 58 -13.41 -18.79 18.04
N ARG A 59 -13.19 -19.14 19.32
CA ARG A 59 -12.93 -18.16 20.39
C ARG A 59 -11.58 -17.46 20.23
N ALA A 60 -10.54 -18.18 19.81
CA ALA A 60 -9.22 -17.60 19.54
C ALA A 60 -9.33 -16.56 18.42
N MET A 61 -9.97 -16.94 17.30
CA MET A 61 -10.19 -16.04 16.18
C MET A 61 -11.07 -14.84 16.53
N GLN A 62 -12.13 -15.04 17.33
CA GLN A 62 -12.95 -13.94 17.84
C GLN A 62 -12.12 -12.94 18.65
N ARG A 63 -11.26 -13.41 19.57
CA ARG A 63 -10.39 -12.53 20.35
C ARG A 63 -9.46 -11.73 19.46
N GLN A 64 -8.86 -12.37 18.47
CA GLN A 64 -8.00 -11.67 17.54
C GLN A 64 -8.74 -10.61 16.73
N LEU A 65 -9.96 -10.90 16.26
CA LEU A 65 -10.80 -9.93 15.56
C LEU A 65 -11.22 -8.77 16.46
N GLN A 66 -11.37 -9.03 17.77
CA GLN A 66 -11.63 -7.99 18.76
C GLN A 66 -10.46 -7.01 18.86
N ASP A 67 -9.23 -7.51 18.81
CA ASP A 67 -8.02 -6.68 18.92
C ASP A 67 -7.69 -5.96 17.60
N THR A 68 -7.86 -6.64 16.47
CA THR A 68 -7.43 -6.14 15.15
C THR A 68 -8.55 -5.52 14.34
N GLY A 69 -9.68 -6.21 14.20
CA GLY A 69 -10.80 -5.81 13.35
C GLY A 69 -11.57 -4.60 13.89
N VAL A 70 -11.68 -4.47 15.22
CA VAL A 70 -12.31 -3.30 15.86
C VAL A 70 -11.45 -2.05 15.63
N GLN A 71 -10.14 -2.14 15.89
CA GLN A 71 -9.23 -1.01 15.66
C GLN A 71 -9.14 -0.64 14.17
N ALA A 72 -9.17 -1.63 13.28
CA ALA A 72 -9.21 -1.39 11.84
C ALA A 72 -10.42 -0.52 11.43
N MET A 73 -11.59 -0.69 12.04
CA MET A 73 -12.74 0.17 11.78
C MET A 73 -12.50 1.61 12.25
N GLY A 74 -11.92 1.79 13.45
CA GLY A 74 -11.58 3.13 13.97
C GLY A 74 -10.58 3.87 13.06
N HIS A 75 -9.55 3.16 12.61
CA HIS A 75 -8.57 3.68 11.65
C HIS A 75 -9.22 3.97 10.29
N ALA A 76 -10.13 3.11 9.82
CA ALA A 76 -10.84 3.33 8.57
C ALA A 76 -11.69 4.61 8.59
N VAL A 77 -12.43 4.85 9.68
CA VAL A 77 -13.21 6.09 9.87
C VAL A 77 -12.28 7.31 9.90
N THR A 78 -11.21 7.24 10.69
CA THR A 78 -10.25 8.35 10.84
C THR A 78 -9.52 8.65 9.52
N GLY A 79 -9.08 7.62 8.81
CA GLY A 79 -8.43 7.72 7.50
C GLY A 79 -9.36 8.28 6.44
N ALA A 80 -10.63 7.85 6.42
CA ALA A 80 -11.65 8.42 5.53
C ALA A 80 -11.87 9.90 5.81
N ALA A 81 -11.88 10.31 7.08
CA ALA A 81 -12.08 11.70 7.45
C ALA A 81 -10.90 12.58 7.02
N LYS A 82 -9.65 12.12 7.27
CA LYS A 82 -8.44 12.82 6.83
C LYS A 82 -8.41 12.95 5.30
N LEU A 83 -8.73 11.87 4.58
CA LEU A 83 -8.78 11.88 3.12
C LEU A 83 -9.85 12.85 2.61
N GLY A 84 -11.05 12.84 3.20
CA GLY A 84 -12.14 13.72 2.77
C GLY A 84 -11.82 15.19 2.95
N ARG A 85 -11.23 15.57 4.10
CA ARG A 85 -10.79 16.96 4.35
C ARG A 85 -9.67 17.38 3.41
N ARG A 86 -8.70 16.49 3.17
CA ARG A 86 -7.60 16.73 2.22
C ARG A 86 -8.12 16.95 0.82
N SER A 87 -8.95 16.05 0.31
CA SER A 87 -9.55 16.18 -1.01
C SER A 87 -10.38 17.47 -1.13
N ALA A 88 -10.98 17.96 -0.04
CA ALA A 88 -11.72 19.21 -0.08
C ALA A 88 -10.79 20.43 -0.21
N ASP A 89 -9.70 20.46 0.58
CA ASP A 89 -8.70 21.53 0.47
C ASP A 89 -8.02 21.49 -0.92
N GLU A 90 -7.63 20.31 -1.42
CA GLU A 90 -7.09 20.13 -2.79
C GLU A 90 -8.08 20.59 -3.88
N ASP A 91 -9.38 20.32 -3.71
CA ASP A 91 -10.39 20.75 -4.66
C ASP A 91 -10.60 22.26 -4.67
N LEU A 92 -10.52 22.91 -3.52
CA LEU A 92 -10.60 24.38 -3.44
C LEU A 92 -9.35 25.05 -4.02
N ASP A 93 -8.17 24.51 -3.75
CA ASP A 93 -6.90 25.00 -4.29
C ASP A 93 -6.86 24.86 -5.81
N ASP A 94 -7.25 23.71 -6.36
CA ASP A 94 -7.36 23.48 -7.81
C ASP A 94 -8.32 24.45 -8.49
N ASN A 95 -9.33 24.93 -7.76
CA ASN A 95 -10.32 25.89 -8.24
C ASN A 95 -9.99 27.34 -7.89
N ALA A 96 -8.78 27.63 -7.37
CA ALA A 96 -8.32 28.95 -6.94
C ALA A 96 -9.27 29.66 -5.94
N VAL A 97 -9.97 28.89 -5.11
CA VAL A 97 -10.85 29.43 -4.07
C VAL A 97 -9.99 29.73 -2.85
N ALA A 98 -9.71 31.01 -2.60
CA ALA A 98 -8.92 31.42 -1.45
C ALA A 98 -9.58 30.96 -0.13
N PRO A 99 -8.85 30.25 0.75
CA PRO A 99 -9.41 29.82 2.02
C PRO A 99 -9.78 31.02 2.88
N ARG A 100 -10.94 30.96 3.52
CA ARG A 100 -11.36 31.97 4.51
C ARG A 100 -10.31 32.03 5.64
N ALA A 101 -9.78 33.23 5.93
CA ALA A 101 -8.76 33.43 6.95
C ALA A 101 -9.25 32.94 8.34
N GLY A 102 -8.41 32.17 9.05
CA GLY A 102 -8.67 31.72 10.43
C GLY A 102 -9.39 30.36 10.58
N GLY A 103 -9.58 29.58 9.51
CA GLY A 103 -10.16 28.23 9.60
C GLY A 103 -9.22 27.19 10.26
N PRO A 104 -9.77 26.07 10.81
CA PRO A 104 -8.97 24.98 11.37
C PRO A 104 -7.94 24.43 10.39
N ARG A 105 -6.77 24.02 10.89
CA ARG A 105 -5.69 23.48 10.04
C ARG A 105 -6.13 22.18 9.36
N HIS A 106 -5.45 21.82 8.27
CA HIS A 106 -5.75 20.65 7.43
C HIS A 106 -5.85 19.32 8.21
N GLU A 107 -5.13 19.20 9.33
CA GLU A 107 -4.98 17.95 10.09
C GLU A 107 -5.94 17.80 11.28
N ASP A 108 -6.59 18.88 11.70
CA ASP A 108 -7.48 18.84 12.87
C ASP A 108 -8.80 18.16 12.48
N LEU A 109 -9.01 16.96 13.02
CA LEU A 109 -10.27 16.25 12.88
C LEU A 109 -11.28 16.77 13.91
N PRO A 110 -12.52 17.08 13.50
CA PRO A 110 -13.57 17.45 14.45
C PRO A 110 -13.80 16.34 15.50
N PRO A 111 -14.16 16.68 16.76
CA PRO A 111 -14.47 15.70 17.79
C PRO A 111 -15.57 14.70 17.40
N SER A 112 -16.46 15.08 16.47
CA SER A 112 -17.49 14.21 15.89
C SER A 112 -16.91 12.98 15.18
N VAL A 113 -15.73 13.11 14.55
CA VAL A 113 -15.04 11.99 13.87
C VAL A 113 -14.62 10.93 14.89
N ALA A 114 -13.99 11.33 15.99
CA ALA A 114 -13.60 10.41 17.06
C ALA A 114 -14.82 9.75 17.72
N LYS A 115 -15.91 10.50 17.92
CA LYS A 115 -17.18 9.96 18.43
C LYS A 115 -17.76 8.90 17.48
N ARG A 116 -17.76 9.16 16.17
CA ARG A 116 -18.22 8.20 15.15
C ARG A 116 -17.32 6.98 15.08
N ALA A 117 -16.00 7.15 15.11
CA ALA A 117 -15.05 6.04 15.15
C ALA A 117 -15.35 5.10 16.32
N ARG A 118 -15.48 5.64 17.55
CA ARG A 118 -15.82 4.84 18.74
C ARG A 118 -17.17 4.14 18.63
N PHE A 119 -18.18 4.81 18.08
CA PHE A 119 -19.51 4.22 17.86
C PHE A 119 -19.43 3.03 16.90
N GLU A 120 -18.76 3.19 15.75
CA GLU A 120 -18.64 2.12 14.76
C GLU A 120 -17.74 0.98 15.24
N MET A 121 -16.72 1.29 16.05
CA MET A 121 -15.93 0.27 16.76
C MET A 121 -16.80 -0.57 17.71
N GLY A 122 -17.72 0.06 18.45
CA GLY A 122 -18.68 -0.66 19.31
C GLY A 122 -19.60 -1.58 18.52
N GLU A 123 -20.16 -1.11 17.41
CA GLU A 123 -21.00 -1.92 16.53
C GLU A 123 -20.26 -3.13 15.94
N VAL A 124 -18.98 -2.95 15.59
CA VAL A 124 -18.12 -4.04 15.12
C VAL A 124 -17.79 -5.01 16.26
N ALA A 125 -17.50 -4.51 17.47
CA ALA A 125 -17.28 -5.34 18.64
C ALA A 125 -18.50 -6.23 18.97
N ASP A 126 -19.72 -5.68 18.88
CA ASP A 126 -20.96 -6.43 19.13
C ASP A 126 -21.20 -7.56 18.11
N VAL A 127 -20.75 -7.35 16.87
CA VAL A 127 -20.80 -8.35 15.80
C VAL A 127 -19.73 -9.41 16.05
N THR A 128 -18.50 -9.00 16.35
CA THR A 128 -17.38 -9.89 16.65
C THR A 128 -17.67 -10.79 17.84
N ALA A 129 -18.30 -10.26 18.90
CA ALA A 129 -18.69 -11.02 20.08
C ALA A 129 -19.62 -12.22 19.80
N LYS A 130 -20.36 -12.19 18.67
CA LYS A 130 -21.30 -13.25 18.28
C LYS A 130 -20.67 -14.36 17.43
N ILE A 131 -19.43 -14.18 16.96
CA ILE A 131 -18.78 -15.10 16.01
C ILE A 131 -18.66 -16.53 16.56
N THR A 132 -18.22 -16.69 17.81
CA THR A 132 -18.12 -18.02 18.43
C THR A 132 -19.48 -18.72 18.44
N THR A 133 -20.51 -18.04 18.93
CA THR A 133 -21.86 -18.59 19.06
C THR A 133 -22.49 -18.89 17.71
N ALA A 134 -22.32 -18.01 16.72
CA ALA A 134 -22.82 -18.22 15.36
C ALA A 134 -22.16 -19.42 14.68
N SER A 135 -20.84 -19.56 14.85
CA SER A 135 -20.06 -20.68 14.32
C SER A 135 -20.42 -22.02 14.99
N ASP A 136 -20.54 -22.05 16.31
CA ASP A 136 -20.94 -23.24 17.07
C ASP A 136 -22.36 -23.70 16.70
N ASN A 137 -23.31 -22.75 16.59
CA ASN A 137 -24.66 -23.05 16.12
C ASN A 137 -24.68 -23.62 14.69
N LEU A 138 -23.82 -23.12 13.79
CA LEU A 138 -23.70 -23.68 12.45
C LEU A 138 -23.12 -25.10 12.50
N TYR A 139 -22.09 -25.34 13.30
CA TYR A 139 -21.50 -26.66 13.50
C TYR A 139 -22.55 -27.69 13.95
N VAL A 140 -23.33 -27.35 14.99
CA VAL A 140 -24.41 -28.21 15.49
C VAL A 140 -25.43 -28.50 14.39
N LYS A 141 -25.85 -27.50 13.62
CA LYS A 141 -26.79 -27.69 12.50
C LYS A 141 -26.23 -28.63 11.43
N VAL A 142 -24.95 -28.47 11.07
CA VAL A 142 -24.29 -29.35 10.10
C VAL A 142 -24.24 -30.78 10.63
N LYS A 143 -23.75 -30.98 11.85
CA LYS A 143 -23.70 -32.29 12.51
C LYS A 143 -25.07 -33.00 12.52
N MET A 144 -26.11 -32.32 13.01
CA MET A 144 -27.48 -32.90 13.07
C MET A 144 -27.99 -33.28 11.68
N ASN A 145 -27.63 -32.50 10.66
CA ASN A 145 -28.01 -32.78 9.29
C ASN A 145 -27.25 -33.97 8.69
N VAL A 146 -25.97 -34.14 9.03
CA VAL A 146 -25.17 -35.33 8.66
C VAL A 146 -25.80 -36.59 9.25
N GLU A 147 -26.16 -36.58 10.54
CA GLU A 147 -26.81 -37.71 11.21
C GLU A 147 -28.15 -38.06 10.55
N ALA A 148 -28.99 -37.05 10.30
CA ALA A 148 -30.28 -37.25 9.62
C ALA A 148 -30.10 -37.87 8.22
N ARG A 149 -29.11 -37.42 7.45
CA ARG A 149 -28.83 -37.94 6.10
C ARG A 149 -28.26 -39.36 6.12
N HIS A 150 -27.36 -39.64 7.04
CA HIS A 150 -26.80 -40.98 7.18
C HIS A 150 -27.86 -42.00 7.60
N ASN A 151 -28.74 -41.63 8.55
CA ASN A 151 -29.84 -42.50 8.99
C ASN A 151 -30.87 -42.74 7.88
N ALA A 152 -31.11 -41.74 7.02
CA ALA A 152 -32.00 -41.88 5.86
C ALA A 152 -31.41 -42.74 4.72
N ASN A 153 -30.09 -42.94 4.68
CA ASN A 153 -29.40 -43.81 3.72
C ASN A 153 -28.30 -44.65 4.41
N PRO A 154 -28.66 -45.70 5.17
CA PRO A 154 -27.71 -46.48 5.96
C PRO A 154 -26.61 -47.17 5.14
N GLY A 155 -26.85 -47.41 3.84
CA GLY A 155 -25.88 -48.01 2.91
C GLY A 155 -24.96 -46.99 2.22
N GLY A 156 -25.14 -45.68 2.46
CA GLY A 156 -24.30 -44.61 1.91
C GLY A 156 -23.11 -44.27 2.80
N LEU A 157 -22.04 -43.74 2.20
CA LEU A 157 -20.85 -43.29 2.95
C LEU A 157 -21.16 -42.04 3.77
N ARG A 158 -20.70 -41.99 5.03
CA ARG A 158 -20.95 -40.83 5.91
C ARG A 158 -20.23 -39.57 5.41
N VAL A 159 -19.10 -39.72 4.73
CA VAL A 159 -18.39 -38.61 4.07
C VAL A 159 -19.26 -37.90 3.03
N ASP A 160 -20.17 -38.62 2.34
CA ASP A 160 -21.09 -38.01 1.38
C ASP A 160 -22.18 -37.21 2.10
N ALA A 161 -22.67 -37.69 3.26
CA ALA A 161 -23.59 -36.96 4.10
C ALA A 161 -22.96 -35.67 4.67
N VAL A 162 -21.68 -35.73 5.10
CA VAL A 162 -20.87 -34.55 5.48
C VAL A 162 -20.79 -33.56 4.34
N GLN A 163 -20.40 -34.01 3.13
CA GLN A 163 -20.28 -33.14 1.97
C GLN A 163 -21.60 -32.45 1.61
N GLN A 164 -22.72 -33.20 1.58
CA GLN A 164 -24.04 -32.64 1.29
C GLN A 164 -24.51 -31.64 2.37
N ALA A 165 -24.15 -31.87 3.63
CA ALA A 165 -24.46 -30.95 4.74
C ALA A 165 -23.70 -29.64 4.60
N LEU A 166 -22.40 -29.73 4.31
CA LEU A 166 -21.57 -28.57 4.02
C LEU A 166 -22.11 -27.80 2.79
N ASP A 167 -22.37 -28.46 1.68
CA ASP A 167 -22.84 -27.84 0.43
C ASP A 167 -24.12 -26.99 0.56
N VAL A 168 -24.98 -27.34 1.51
CA VAL A 168 -26.26 -26.64 1.77
C VAL A 168 -26.09 -25.59 2.86
N LEU A 169 -25.48 -25.95 4.00
CA LEU A 169 -25.50 -25.13 5.21
C LEU A 169 -24.36 -24.11 5.26
N THR A 170 -23.23 -24.36 4.59
CA THR A 170 -22.13 -23.39 4.48
C THR A 170 -22.23 -22.52 3.22
N ALA A 171 -23.17 -22.82 2.31
CA ALA A 171 -23.35 -22.06 1.07
C ALA A 171 -23.56 -20.55 1.32
N ARG A 172 -24.20 -20.21 2.44
CA ARG A 172 -24.45 -18.83 2.88
C ARG A 172 -23.49 -18.35 3.99
N GLY A 173 -22.35 -19.01 4.17
CA GLY A 173 -21.37 -18.64 5.20
C GLY A 173 -21.87 -18.80 6.64
N ILE A 174 -21.18 -18.15 7.59
CA ILE A 174 -21.61 -18.10 8.99
C ILE A 174 -22.66 -16.99 9.10
N THR A 175 -23.91 -17.38 9.37
CA THR A 175 -25.06 -16.46 9.46
C THR A 175 -25.49 -16.24 10.91
N GLY A 176 -26.32 -15.23 11.15
CA GLY A 176 -26.75 -14.83 12.50
C GLY A 176 -26.51 -13.35 12.80
N PHE A 177 -26.02 -12.60 11.82
CA PHE A 177 -25.77 -11.17 11.92
C PHE A 177 -26.96 -10.43 11.32
N ARG A 178 -27.73 -9.73 12.15
CA ARG A 178 -28.89 -8.97 11.70
C ARG A 178 -28.57 -7.49 11.64
N ASP A 179 -29.00 -6.82 10.58
CA ASP A 179 -28.97 -5.36 10.52
C ASP A 179 -30.21 -4.75 11.18
N LYS A 180 -30.25 -3.42 11.25
CA LYS A 180 -31.38 -2.65 11.80
C LYS A 180 -32.70 -2.88 11.04
N ALA A 181 -32.65 -3.32 9.78
CA ALA A 181 -33.81 -3.66 8.97
C ALA A 181 -34.24 -5.13 9.14
N GLY A 182 -33.62 -5.89 10.07
CA GLY A 182 -33.94 -7.27 10.35
C GLY A 182 -33.44 -8.29 9.34
N ARG A 183 -32.66 -7.86 8.32
CA ARG A 183 -32.10 -8.76 7.31
C ARG A 183 -31.01 -9.62 7.93
N ASN A 184 -31.00 -10.91 7.62
CA ASN A 184 -29.97 -11.83 8.08
C ASN A 184 -28.81 -11.87 7.09
N TRP A 185 -27.61 -11.65 7.60
CA TRP A 185 -26.37 -11.56 6.83
C TRP A 185 -25.39 -12.65 7.23
N THR A 186 -24.46 -12.92 6.31
CA THR A 186 -23.21 -13.64 6.61
C THR A 186 -22.24 -12.65 7.28
N LEU A 187 -21.30 -13.15 8.09
CA LEU A 187 -20.29 -12.32 8.75
C LEU A 187 -19.54 -11.45 7.73
N ALA A 188 -18.98 -12.11 6.71
CA ALA A 188 -18.23 -11.49 5.62
C ALA A 188 -19.05 -10.38 4.92
N THR A 189 -20.27 -10.72 4.50
CA THR A 189 -21.11 -9.80 3.73
C THR A 189 -21.57 -8.60 4.55
N TYR A 190 -21.88 -8.82 5.84
CA TYR A 190 -22.23 -7.74 6.76
C TYR A 190 -21.06 -6.78 6.92
N MET A 191 -19.86 -7.30 7.18
CA MET A 191 -18.67 -6.48 7.40
C MET A 191 -18.21 -5.75 6.13
N GLU A 192 -18.28 -6.39 4.96
CA GLU A 192 -18.06 -5.74 3.66
C GLU A 192 -19.01 -4.55 3.48
N MET A 193 -20.32 -4.77 3.67
CA MET A 193 -21.35 -3.75 3.51
C MET A 193 -21.18 -2.61 4.51
N LYS A 194 -21.03 -2.93 5.80
CA LYS A 194 -20.92 -1.96 6.90
C LYS A 194 -19.68 -1.09 6.71
N SER A 195 -18.51 -1.70 6.49
CA SER A 195 -17.25 -0.97 6.34
C SER A 195 -17.28 -0.01 5.15
N ARG A 196 -17.78 -0.47 4.00
CA ARG A 196 -17.92 0.37 2.80
C ARG A 196 -18.86 1.54 3.03
N THR A 197 -19.99 1.29 3.69
CA THR A 197 -20.99 2.33 3.96
C THR A 197 -20.43 3.38 4.91
N VAL A 198 -19.84 2.95 6.03
CA VAL A 198 -19.27 3.84 7.04
C VAL A 198 -18.15 4.69 6.47
N VAL A 199 -17.21 4.08 5.75
CA VAL A 199 -16.06 4.78 5.16
C VAL A 199 -16.48 5.77 4.08
N ASN A 200 -17.34 5.36 3.14
CA ASN A 200 -17.79 6.27 2.09
C ASN A 200 -18.57 7.46 2.67
N GLN A 201 -19.46 7.19 3.63
CA GLN A 201 -20.23 8.25 4.27
C GLN A 201 -19.31 9.20 5.04
N GLN A 202 -18.36 8.68 5.84
CA GLN A 202 -17.40 9.53 6.55
C GLN A 202 -16.53 10.36 5.60
N LEU A 203 -16.07 9.76 4.51
CA LEU A 203 -15.28 10.43 3.48
C LEU A 203 -16.04 11.63 2.91
N ILE A 204 -17.27 11.40 2.46
CA ILE A 204 -18.10 12.44 1.87
C ILE A 204 -18.47 13.50 2.90
N ASP A 205 -18.91 13.10 4.10
CA ASP A 205 -19.29 14.05 5.16
C ASP A 205 -18.12 14.97 5.51
N SER A 206 -16.91 14.41 5.67
CA SER A 206 -15.72 15.20 6.00
C SER A 206 -15.31 16.15 4.88
N HIS A 207 -15.49 15.72 3.62
CA HIS A 207 -15.28 16.57 2.45
C HIS A 207 -16.27 17.73 2.42
N THR A 208 -17.56 17.46 2.60
CA THR A 208 -18.60 18.49 2.55
C THR A 208 -18.57 19.43 3.75
N ASP A 209 -18.23 18.93 4.93
CA ASP A 209 -18.05 19.75 6.13
C ASP A 209 -16.85 20.68 5.95
N ARG A 210 -15.74 20.17 5.37
CA ARG A 210 -14.58 20.99 5.08
C ARG A 210 -14.87 22.07 4.03
N MET A 211 -15.63 21.75 2.98
CA MET A 211 -16.12 22.74 2.02
C MET A 211 -16.90 23.87 2.70
N LYS A 212 -17.84 23.53 3.61
CA LYS A 212 -18.58 24.51 4.41
C LYS A 212 -17.68 25.38 5.28
N GLU A 213 -16.72 24.78 5.99
CA GLU A 213 -15.73 25.50 6.81
C GLU A 213 -14.94 26.53 5.99
N ARG A 214 -14.66 26.23 4.72
CA ARG A 214 -13.96 27.12 3.79
C ARG A 214 -14.87 28.13 3.10
N GLY A 215 -16.18 28.10 3.37
CA GLY A 215 -17.16 29.02 2.80
C GLY A 215 -17.67 28.64 1.41
N GLN A 216 -17.35 27.43 0.93
CA GLN A 216 -17.89 26.91 -0.32
C GLN A 216 -19.23 26.23 -0.06
N THR A 217 -20.30 26.76 -0.65
CA THR A 217 -21.67 26.26 -0.40
C THR A 217 -22.32 25.58 -1.60
N LEU A 218 -21.74 25.70 -2.80
CA LEU A 218 -22.25 25.06 -4.01
C LEU A 218 -21.32 23.94 -4.45
N LEU A 219 -21.92 22.81 -4.81
CA LEU A 219 -21.23 21.63 -5.29
C LEU A 219 -21.70 21.24 -6.68
N VAL A 220 -20.83 20.60 -7.45
CA VAL A 220 -21.19 19.92 -8.70
C VAL A 220 -20.96 18.42 -8.56
N VAL A 221 -21.91 17.64 -9.08
CA VAL A 221 -21.88 16.18 -9.01
C VAL A 221 -21.15 15.62 -10.23
N SER A 222 -20.21 14.70 -10.01
CA SER A 222 -19.55 13.96 -11.10
C SER A 222 -20.55 13.14 -11.91
N SER A 223 -20.20 12.73 -13.12
CA SER A 223 -20.91 11.67 -13.84
C SER A 223 -20.06 10.41 -13.94
N HIS A 224 -20.71 9.26 -14.10
CA HIS A 224 -20.01 8.04 -14.46
C HIS A 224 -20.85 7.14 -15.35
N ARG A 225 -20.19 6.19 -16.01
CA ARG A 225 -20.87 5.21 -16.87
C ARG A 225 -21.78 4.30 -16.02
N ASN A 226 -22.99 4.04 -16.50
CA ASN A 226 -24.00 3.16 -15.89
C ASN A 226 -24.40 3.54 -14.44
N PRO A 227 -24.84 4.78 -14.19
CA PRO A 227 -25.24 5.24 -12.86
C PRO A 227 -26.55 4.61 -12.38
N ALA A 228 -26.73 4.58 -11.07
CA ALA A 228 -27.99 4.09 -10.51
C ALA A 228 -29.14 5.03 -10.87
N PRO A 229 -30.36 4.52 -11.11
CA PRO A 229 -31.51 5.36 -11.48
C PRO A 229 -31.78 6.50 -10.49
N GLN A 230 -31.59 6.26 -9.18
CA GLN A 230 -31.75 7.33 -8.18
C GLN A 230 -30.62 8.38 -8.17
N CYS A 231 -29.44 8.09 -8.72
CA CYS A 231 -28.34 9.05 -8.80
C CYS A 231 -28.33 9.84 -10.12
N GLN A 232 -28.84 9.23 -11.20
CA GLN A 232 -28.89 9.82 -12.53
C GLN A 232 -29.38 11.28 -12.58
N PRO A 233 -30.47 11.66 -11.87
CA PRO A 233 -31.02 13.02 -11.98
C PRO A 233 -30.10 14.12 -11.44
N TYR A 234 -29.04 13.76 -10.73
CA TYR A 234 -28.12 14.68 -10.08
C TYR A 234 -26.79 14.80 -10.83
N GLU A 235 -26.47 13.93 -11.79
CA GLU A 235 -25.19 13.99 -12.52
C GLU A 235 -25.02 15.32 -13.27
N GLY A 236 -23.86 15.95 -13.10
CA GLY A 236 -23.53 17.23 -13.72
C GLY A 236 -24.39 18.41 -13.20
N GLN A 237 -25.21 18.20 -12.18
CA GLN A 237 -26.07 19.23 -11.58
C GLN A 237 -25.40 19.90 -10.38
N VAL A 238 -25.87 21.11 -10.07
CA VAL A 238 -25.42 21.88 -8.90
C VAL A 238 -26.28 21.53 -7.68
N LEU A 239 -25.63 21.19 -6.57
CA LEU A 239 -26.28 20.97 -5.27
C LEU A 239 -25.83 22.05 -4.27
N SER A 240 -26.72 22.47 -3.39
CA SER A 240 -26.38 23.38 -2.30
C SER A 240 -26.08 22.64 -0.99
N LEU A 241 -25.16 23.20 -0.20
CA LEU A 241 -24.76 22.71 1.12
C LEU A 241 -25.43 23.47 2.27
N ASP A 242 -25.89 24.69 2.01
CA ASP A 242 -26.45 25.66 2.97
C ASP A 242 -27.97 25.79 2.89
N GLY A 243 -28.63 24.94 2.09
CA GLY A 243 -30.10 24.93 1.94
C GLY A 243 -30.63 25.95 0.93
N GLU A 244 -29.77 26.64 0.18
CA GLU A 244 -30.21 27.55 -0.87
C GLU A 244 -30.84 26.77 -2.04
N GLU A 245 -31.91 27.30 -2.62
CA GLU A 245 -32.68 26.65 -3.69
C GLU A 245 -33.03 27.63 -4.82
N GLY A 246 -33.45 27.08 -5.97
CA GLY A 246 -33.89 27.86 -7.12
C GLY A 246 -32.73 28.37 -7.98
N THR A 247 -32.96 29.49 -8.66
CA THR A 247 -31.94 30.15 -9.48
C THR A 247 -31.36 31.31 -8.69
N VAL A 248 -30.04 31.30 -8.50
CA VAL A 248 -29.34 32.27 -7.66
C VAL A 248 -28.29 33.01 -8.47
N THR A 249 -28.27 34.32 -8.35
CA THR A 249 -27.27 35.15 -9.04
C THR A 249 -25.97 35.16 -8.23
N ARG A 250 -24.85 34.86 -8.87
CA ARG A 250 -23.52 34.85 -8.27
C ARG A 250 -22.53 35.65 -9.10
N LYS A 251 -21.46 36.14 -8.46
CA LYS A 251 -20.35 36.77 -9.17
C LYS A 251 -19.72 35.77 -10.13
N ASN A 252 -19.53 36.16 -11.38
CA ASN A 252 -18.85 35.34 -12.36
C ASN A 252 -17.36 35.26 -12.01
N ALA A 253 -16.84 34.05 -11.82
CA ALA A 253 -15.42 33.82 -11.54
C ALA A 253 -14.57 33.80 -12.83
N ALA A 254 -15.18 33.51 -13.99
CA ALA A 254 -14.49 33.40 -15.28
C ALA A 254 -14.50 34.69 -16.10
N GLY A 255 -15.12 35.77 -15.61
CA GLY A 255 -15.24 37.03 -16.34
C GLY A 255 -15.98 38.11 -15.55
N PRO A 256 -16.19 39.30 -16.15
CA PRO A 256 -16.92 40.38 -15.51
C PRO A 256 -18.42 40.04 -15.35
N GLY A 257 -19.07 40.69 -14.36
CA GLY A 257 -20.52 40.58 -14.14
C GLY A 257 -20.94 39.43 -13.22
N THR A 258 -22.20 39.03 -13.37
CA THR A 258 -22.83 37.95 -12.60
C THR A 258 -23.35 36.86 -13.53
N VAL A 259 -23.50 35.66 -12.99
CA VAL A 259 -24.08 34.50 -13.66
C VAL A 259 -25.19 33.91 -12.80
N ASP A 260 -26.27 33.50 -13.43
CA ASP A 260 -27.36 32.79 -12.79
C ASP A 260 -27.04 31.30 -12.68
N VAL A 261 -27.06 30.79 -11.45
CA VAL A 261 -26.78 29.40 -11.12
C VAL A 261 -28.08 28.72 -10.74
N LYS A 262 -28.47 27.69 -11.50
CA LYS A 262 -29.63 26.87 -11.19
C LYS A 262 -29.25 25.75 -10.23
N ILE A 263 -29.74 25.82 -9.00
CA ILE A 263 -29.56 24.78 -7.98
C ILE A 263 -30.61 23.69 -8.23
N LYS A 264 -30.17 22.43 -8.35
CA LYS A 264 -31.05 21.29 -8.61
C LYS A 264 -31.79 20.84 -7.36
N ALA A 265 -31.09 20.77 -6.24
CA ALA A 265 -31.59 20.38 -4.92
C ALA A 265 -30.53 20.73 -3.86
N THR A 266 -30.93 20.72 -2.59
CA THR A 266 -29.96 20.63 -1.51
C THR A 266 -29.28 19.25 -1.52
N LEU A 267 -28.06 19.14 -1.00
CA LEU A 267 -27.40 17.84 -0.85
C LEU A 267 -28.20 16.90 0.07
N GLU A 268 -28.86 17.46 1.08
CA GLU A 268 -29.70 16.73 2.02
C GLU A 268 -30.93 16.13 1.32
N ASP A 269 -31.65 16.91 0.53
CA ASP A 269 -32.82 16.42 -0.24
C ASP A 269 -32.40 15.40 -1.29
N ALA A 270 -31.28 15.64 -1.97
CA ALA A 270 -30.75 14.67 -2.93
C ALA A 270 -30.49 13.32 -2.24
N ARG A 271 -29.88 13.33 -1.06
CA ARG A 271 -29.63 12.13 -0.23
C ARG A 271 -30.94 11.48 0.23
N ALA A 272 -31.94 12.27 0.64
CA ALA A 272 -33.26 11.79 1.02
C ALA A 272 -33.97 11.06 -0.15
N GLN A 273 -33.73 11.51 -1.39
CA GLN A 273 -34.23 10.88 -2.61
C GLN A 273 -33.33 9.73 -3.13
N GLY A 274 -32.29 9.34 -2.38
CA GLY A 274 -31.47 8.16 -2.67
C GLY A 274 -30.12 8.44 -3.36
N PHE A 275 -29.73 9.70 -3.56
CA PHE A 275 -28.37 10.05 -3.96
C PHE A 275 -27.36 9.58 -2.90
N GLN A 276 -26.14 9.20 -3.31
CA GLN A 276 -25.10 8.67 -2.43
C GLN A 276 -25.47 7.40 -1.62
N HIS A 277 -26.33 6.54 -2.17
CA HIS A 277 -26.66 5.22 -1.58
C HIS A 277 -25.40 4.33 -1.35
N PRO A 278 -25.47 3.24 -0.54
CA PRO A 278 -24.30 2.44 -0.09
C PRO A 278 -23.35 1.86 -1.17
N ASN A 279 -23.74 1.89 -2.45
CA ASN A 279 -22.91 1.43 -3.57
C ASN A 279 -22.72 2.50 -4.66
N CYS A 280 -23.08 3.74 -4.34
CA CYS A 280 -22.90 4.91 -5.18
C CYS A 280 -21.40 5.18 -5.37
N THR A 281 -21.06 5.72 -6.54
CA THR A 281 -19.68 6.07 -6.88
C THR A 281 -19.54 7.51 -7.34
N HIS A 282 -20.58 8.33 -7.10
CA HIS A 282 -20.60 9.75 -7.42
C HIS A 282 -19.75 10.55 -6.43
N ALA A 283 -18.81 11.29 -6.99
CA ALA A 283 -18.07 12.35 -6.34
C ALA A 283 -18.90 13.65 -6.30
N VAL A 284 -18.52 14.54 -5.38
CA VAL A 284 -18.93 15.94 -5.40
C VAL A 284 -17.69 16.82 -5.38
N SER A 285 -17.74 17.94 -6.09
CA SER A 285 -16.68 18.95 -6.17
C SER A 285 -17.22 20.34 -5.90
N ALA A 286 -16.34 21.30 -5.58
CA ALA A 286 -16.68 22.71 -5.56
C ALA A 286 -17.26 23.16 -6.92
N PHE A 287 -18.42 23.82 -6.87
CA PHE A 287 -18.98 24.51 -8.03
C PHE A 287 -18.57 25.99 -8.02
N ILE A 288 -17.88 26.41 -9.07
CA ILE A 288 -17.39 27.77 -9.27
C ILE A 288 -18.27 28.47 -10.31
N PRO A 289 -19.07 29.47 -9.90
CA PRO A 289 -19.97 30.17 -10.82
C PRO A 289 -19.24 30.76 -12.03
N GLY A 290 -19.64 30.33 -13.23
CA GLY A 290 -19.08 30.79 -14.50
C GLY A 290 -17.83 30.04 -14.98
N ALA A 291 -17.19 29.23 -14.13
CA ALA A 291 -16.02 28.43 -14.50
C ALA A 291 -16.31 26.91 -14.53
N SER A 292 -17.14 26.41 -13.60
CA SER A 292 -17.53 25.00 -13.58
C SER A 292 -18.56 24.67 -14.66
N ARG A 293 -18.42 23.48 -15.25
CA ARG A 293 -19.36 22.97 -16.27
C ARG A 293 -20.48 22.17 -15.61
N THR A 294 -21.71 22.46 -16.01
CA THR A 294 -22.89 21.64 -15.72
C THR A 294 -23.37 20.96 -17.00
N PHE A 295 -23.91 19.76 -16.88
CA PHE A 295 -24.45 19.01 -18.02
C PHE A 295 -25.51 18.02 -17.55
N THR A 296 -26.33 17.54 -18.47
CA THR A 296 -27.29 16.46 -18.22
C THR A 296 -26.77 15.18 -18.85
N THR A 297 -26.99 14.05 -18.18
CA THR A 297 -26.67 12.73 -18.72
C THR A 297 -27.93 11.97 -19.10
N GLU A 298 -27.86 11.20 -20.18
CA GLU A 298 -28.95 10.33 -20.61
C GLU A 298 -29.01 9.07 -19.75
N PRO A 299 -30.21 8.65 -19.28
CA PRO A 299 -30.35 7.43 -18.51
C PRO A 299 -29.83 6.20 -19.27
N ASP A 300 -29.09 5.33 -18.58
CA ASP A 300 -28.65 4.03 -19.11
C ASP A 300 -29.13 2.87 -18.22
N PRO A 301 -30.44 2.54 -18.25
CA PRO A 301 -30.99 1.44 -17.46
C PRO A 301 -30.36 0.09 -17.81
N GLU A 302 -30.09 -0.17 -19.10
CA GLU A 302 -29.51 -1.42 -19.58
C GLU A 302 -28.08 -1.61 -19.08
N GLY A 303 -27.25 -0.56 -19.13
CA GLY A 303 -25.90 -0.58 -18.58
C GLY A 303 -25.89 -0.77 -17.06
N TYR A 304 -26.87 -0.18 -16.36
CA TYR A 304 -27.04 -0.39 -14.92
C TYR A 304 -27.45 -1.84 -14.60
N GLU A 305 -28.42 -2.40 -15.32
CA GLU A 305 -28.85 -3.81 -15.20
C GLU A 305 -27.70 -4.78 -15.49
N ALA A 306 -26.93 -4.52 -16.54
CA ALA A 306 -25.74 -5.31 -16.87
C ALA A 306 -24.72 -5.27 -15.72
N THR A 307 -24.57 -4.12 -15.05
CA THR A 307 -23.70 -3.97 -13.87
C THR A 307 -24.25 -4.76 -12.67
N GLN A 308 -25.57 -4.79 -12.46
CA GLN A 308 -26.18 -5.63 -11.41
C GLN A 308 -26.02 -7.12 -11.70
N ARG A 309 -26.15 -7.53 -12.96
CA ARG A 309 -25.93 -8.91 -13.40
C ARG A 309 -24.47 -9.33 -13.19
N GLN A 310 -23.50 -8.45 -13.50
CA GLN A 310 -22.09 -8.70 -13.16
C GLN A 310 -21.92 -8.95 -11.65
N ARG A 311 -22.50 -8.11 -10.77
CA ARG A 311 -22.42 -8.30 -9.31
C ARG A 311 -23.06 -9.62 -8.85
N ALA A 312 -24.13 -10.06 -9.51
CA ALA A 312 -24.73 -11.37 -9.23
C ALA A 312 -23.78 -12.52 -9.60
N MET A 313 -23.08 -12.44 -10.74
CA MET A 313 -22.07 -13.42 -11.13
C MET A 313 -20.85 -13.41 -10.18
N GLU A 314 -20.37 -12.22 -9.76
CA GLU A 314 -19.28 -12.07 -8.78
C GLU A 314 -19.62 -12.79 -7.46
N ARG A 315 -20.86 -12.62 -6.95
CA ARG A 315 -21.36 -13.33 -5.76
C ARG A 315 -21.41 -14.85 -5.98
N ALA A 316 -21.95 -15.30 -7.11
CA ALA A 316 -22.03 -16.73 -7.42
C ALA A 316 -20.65 -17.40 -7.51
N ILE A 317 -19.62 -16.67 -7.96
CA ILE A 317 -18.23 -17.14 -7.94
C ILE A 317 -17.71 -17.27 -6.50
N ARG A 318 -17.94 -16.27 -5.63
CA ARG A 318 -17.57 -16.34 -4.22
C ARG A 318 -18.23 -17.53 -3.51
N ASP A 319 -19.50 -17.78 -3.78
CA ASP A 319 -20.22 -18.92 -3.21
C ASP A 319 -19.62 -20.27 -3.63
N THR A 320 -19.26 -20.43 -4.91
CA THR A 320 -18.58 -21.66 -5.38
C THR A 320 -17.21 -21.83 -4.74
N LYS A 321 -16.44 -20.75 -4.56
CA LYS A 321 -15.13 -20.83 -3.88
C LYS A 321 -15.27 -21.19 -2.39
N ARG A 322 -16.32 -20.72 -1.70
CA ARG A 322 -16.63 -21.14 -0.32
C ARG A 322 -16.98 -22.64 -0.25
N LYS A 323 -17.74 -23.15 -1.22
CA LYS A 323 -18.00 -24.59 -1.37
C LYS A 323 -16.72 -25.39 -1.62
N GLN A 324 -15.81 -24.85 -2.44
CA GLN A 324 -14.52 -25.47 -2.68
C GLN A 324 -13.68 -25.58 -1.39
N ALA A 325 -13.70 -24.55 -0.54
CA ALA A 325 -12.97 -24.53 0.73
C ALA A 325 -13.54 -25.50 1.79
N THR A 326 -14.82 -25.86 1.67
CA THR A 326 -15.50 -26.80 2.58
C THR A 326 -15.65 -28.19 1.97
N ALA A 327 -15.05 -28.45 0.80
CA ALA A 327 -15.17 -29.74 0.14
C ALA A 327 -14.24 -30.78 0.80
N VAL A 328 -14.84 -31.85 1.32
CA VAL A 328 -14.15 -32.96 1.99
C VAL A 328 -13.91 -34.14 1.05
N THR A 329 -14.68 -34.28 -0.04
CA THR A 329 -14.49 -35.36 -1.03
C THR A 329 -13.72 -34.91 -2.27
N PRO A 330 -12.91 -35.81 -2.90
CA PRO A 330 -12.26 -35.51 -4.17
C PRO A 330 -13.25 -35.20 -5.31
N ALA A 331 -14.45 -35.82 -5.29
CA ALA A 331 -15.50 -35.56 -6.27
C ALA A 331 -16.05 -34.13 -6.15
N ALA A 332 -16.37 -33.68 -4.93
CA ALA A 332 -16.85 -32.32 -4.69
C ALA A 332 -15.79 -31.26 -5.02
N LYS A 333 -14.52 -31.51 -4.69
CA LYS A 333 -13.41 -30.63 -5.08
C LYS A 333 -13.32 -30.46 -6.61
N ARG A 334 -13.48 -31.55 -7.37
CA ARG A 334 -13.51 -31.51 -8.84
C ARG A 334 -14.73 -30.75 -9.37
N ALA A 335 -15.93 -31.08 -8.90
CA ALA A 335 -17.16 -30.42 -9.32
C ALA A 335 -17.16 -28.90 -9.05
N ALA A 336 -16.66 -28.48 -7.88
CA ALA A 336 -16.51 -27.06 -7.55
C ALA A 336 -15.49 -26.36 -8.47
N THR A 337 -14.39 -27.03 -8.81
CA THR A 337 -13.37 -26.51 -9.74
C THR A 337 -13.93 -26.34 -11.15
N GLU A 338 -14.70 -27.31 -11.65
CA GLU A 338 -15.36 -27.23 -12.96
C GLU A 338 -16.41 -26.11 -13.00
N LYS A 339 -17.25 -26.02 -11.97
CA LYS A 339 -18.24 -24.95 -11.85
C LYS A 339 -17.60 -23.57 -11.78
N LEU A 340 -16.50 -23.43 -11.04
CA LEU A 340 -15.75 -22.17 -10.95
C LEU A 340 -15.22 -21.74 -12.32
N ARG A 341 -14.66 -22.66 -13.10
CA ARG A 341 -14.20 -22.39 -14.48
C ARG A 341 -15.35 -21.94 -15.37
N ALA A 342 -16.51 -22.59 -15.29
CA ALA A 342 -17.69 -22.21 -16.06
C ALA A 342 -18.20 -20.81 -15.70
N GLN A 343 -18.27 -20.48 -14.40
CA GLN A 343 -18.67 -19.14 -13.94
C GLN A 343 -17.66 -18.05 -14.34
N GLN A 344 -16.36 -18.34 -14.26
CA GLN A 344 -15.30 -17.42 -14.69
C GLN A 344 -15.32 -17.14 -16.20
N LYS A 345 -15.73 -18.14 -17.00
CA LYS A 345 -16.01 -17.92 -18.42
C LYS A 345 -17.25 -17.05 -18.62
N ALA A 346 -18.37 -17.39 -17.97
CA ALA A 346 -19.63 -16.66 -18.10
C ALA A 346 -19.50 -15.16 -17.72
N ILE A 347 -18.78 -14.85 -16.64
CA ILE A 347 -18.55 -13.45 -16.25
C ILE A 347 -17.66 -12.71 -17.26
N LYS A 348 -16.68 -13.39 -17.87
CA LYS A 348 -15.84 -12.79 -18.90
C LYS A 348 -16.68 -12.45 -20.14
N ASP A 349 -17.50 -13.39 -20.60
CA ASP A 349 -18.38 -13.22 -21.76
C ASP A 349 -19.37 -12.07 -21.51
N HIS A 350 -19.99 -12.01 -20.33
CA HIS A 350 -20.88 -10.91 -19.91
C HIS A 350 -20.18 -9.54 -19.91
N ILE A 351 -18.93 -9.49 -19.43
CA ILE A 351 -18.15 -8.26 -19.38
C ILE A 351 -17.83 -7.76 -20.79
N GLU A 352 -17.45 -8.65 -21.70
CA GLU A 352 -17.16 -8.35 -23.10
C GLU A 352 -18.42 -7.86 -23.83
N GLN A 353 -19.55 -8.57 -23.66
CA GLN A 353 -20.84 -8.24 -24.27
C GLN A 353 -21.36 -6.84 -23.89
N HIS A 354 -21.18 -6.43 -22.63
CA HIS A 354 -21.71 -5.16 -22.13
C HIS A 354 -20.62 -4.07 -21.96
N ASN A 355 -19.40 -4.33 -22.46
CA ASN A 355 -18.24 -3.45 -22.33
C ASN A 355 -18.00 -3.00 -20.87
N LEU A 356 -18.11 -3.90 -19.89
CA LEU A 356 -17.96 -3.57 -18.46
C LEU A 356 -16.49 -3.67 -18.02
N LYS A 357 -16.17 -3.16 -16.82
CA LYS A 357 -14.83 -3.34 -16.22
C LYS A 357 -14.80 -4.59 -15.34
N ARG A 358 -13.93 -5.57 -15.66
CA ARG A 358 -13.70 -6.73 -14.78
C ARG A 358 -13.08 -6.31 -13.46
N ARG A 359 -13.61 -6.85 -12.36
CA ARG A 359 -13.12 -6.57 -10.99
C ARG A 359 -12.73 -7.88 -10.29
N PRO A 360 -11.58 -8.50 -10.62
CA PRO A 360 -11.20 -9.80 -10.06
C PRO A 360 -11.14 -9.85 -8.54
N LYS A 361 -10.84 -8.72 -7.88
CA LYS A 361 -10.89 -8.61 -6.41
C LYS A 361 -12.27 -9.01 -5.85
N ARG A 362 -13.38 -8.64 -6.50
CA ARG A 362 -14.74 -8.99 -6.04
C ARG A 362 -15.13 -10.45 -6.21
N GLU A 363 -14.38 -11.18 -7.04
CA GLU A 363 -14.55 -12.62 -7.25
C GLU A 363 -13.78 -13.42 -6.17
N ARG A 364 -12.96 -12.79 -5.35
CA ARG A 364 -12.16 -13.43 -4.30
C ARG A 364 -12.98 -13.54 -3.01
N ILE A 365 -12.87 -14.69 -2.34
CA ILE A 365 -13.43 -14.93 -0.99
C ILE A 365 -12.53 -14.37 0.10
N ASP A 366 -11.35 -13.95 -0.30
CA ASP A 366 -10.24 -13.51 0.51
C ASP A 366 -9.71 -12.15 0.06
N LEU A 367 -10.30 -11.48 -0.96
CA LEU A 367 -9.85 -10.21 -1.59
C LEU A 367 -8.38 -10.12 -2.07
N GLY A 368 -7.52 -11.11 -1.81
CA GLY A 368 -6.06 -10.86 -1.79
C GLY A 368 -5.25 -11.92 -1.04
N TYR A 369 -5.85 -12.59 -0.06
CA TYR A 369 -5.20 -13.12 1.12
C TYR A 369 -5.24 -14.67 1.13
N THR A 370 -4.09 -15.33 1.09
CA THR A 370 -4.03 -16.80 1.07
C THR A 370 -4.26 -17.40 2.46
N ILE A 371 -5.10 -18.44 2.55
CA ILE A 371 -5.05 -19.37 3.68
C ILE A 371 -3.69 -20.08 3.59
N GLY A 372 -2.82 -19.72 4.54
CA GLY A 372 -1.39 -20.02 4.56
C GLY A 372 -0.61 -19.00 5.40
N ASP A 373 -1.16 -17.78 5.53
CA ASP A 373 -0.63 -16.72 6.41
C ASP A 373 -1.23 -16.75 7.83
N VAL A 374 -2.03 -17.78 8.12
CA VAL A 374 -2.59 -18.05 9.46
C VAL A 374 -1.77 -19.17 10.06
N ASP A 375 -1.06 -18.86 11.15
CA ASP A 375 -0.39 -19.85 11.99
C ASP A 375 -1.39 -20.98 12.34
N PRO A 376 -1.00 -22.27 12.42
CA PRO A 376 -1.84 -23.34 12.97
C PRO A 376 -2.65 -22.97 14.24
N ASP A 377 -2.18 -21.99 15.03
CA ASP A 377 -2.85 -21.45 16.22
C ASP A 377 -3.94 -20.37 15.96
N GLY A 378 -4.23 -20.04 14.70
CA GLY A 378 -5.35 -19.17 14.32
C GLY A 378 -5.02 -17.67 14.28
N ILE A 379 -3.75 -17.29 14.16
CA ILE A 379 -3.30 -15.89 14.08
C ILE A 379 -3.44 -15.35 12.64
N LEU A 380 -4.42 -14.49 12.36
CA LEU A 380 -4.49 -13.62 11.18
C LEU A 380 -3.25 -12.69 11.08
N PRO A 381 -2.67 -12.47 9.88
CA PRO A 381 -1.57 -11.54 9.70
C PRO A 381 -2.02 -10.08 9.90
N PRO A 382 -1.11 -9.13 10.17
CA PRO A 382 -1.43 -7.70 10.14
C PRO A 382 -2.00 -7.30 8.76
N LEU A 383 -2.90 -6.29 8.74
CA LEU A 383 -3.50 -5.76 7.51
C LEU A 383 -2.44 -5.53 6.41
N PRO A 384 -2.55 -6.15 5.22
CA PRO A 384 -1.61 -5.96 4.15
C PRO A 384 -1.88 -4.66 3.39
N LYS A 385 -0.79 -4.02 2.98
CA LYS A 385 -0.79 -2.88 2.07
C LYS A 385 -1.31 -3.30 0.67
N PRO A 386 -2.00 -2.43 -0.08
CA PRO A 386 -2.56 -2.75 -1.39
C PRO A 386 -1.45 -3.18 -2.39
N LYS A 387 -1.58 -4.37 -3.00
CA LYS A 387 -0.62 -4.86 -4.02
C LYS A 387 -1.05 -4.51 -5.47
N PRO A 388 -0.10 -4.20 -6.39
CA PRO A 388 -0.32 -4.05 -7.84
C PRO A 388 -0.58 -5.41 -8.53
N LYS A 389 -1.10 -5.40 -9.78
CA LYS A 389 -1.77 -6.54 -10.42
C LYS A 389 -1.00 -7.13 -11.64
N PRO A 390 -0.81 -8.46 -11.78
CA PRO A 390 -0.25 -9.09 -13.00
C PRO A 390 -1.33 -9.77 -13.90
N PRO A 391 -1.03 -10.11 -15.19
CA PRO A 391 -1.99 -10.67 -16.16
C PRO A 391 -1.98 -12.22 -16.27
N THR A 392 -3.12 -12.79 -16.73
CA THR A 392 -3.45 -14.26 -16.81
C THR A 392 -3.42 -14.86 -18.23
N PRO A 393 -3.23 -16.21 -18.40
CA PRO A 393 -3.08 -16.90 -19.70
C PRO A 393 -4.34 -17.67 -20.20
N LYS A 394 -4.32 -18.18 -21.46
CA LYS A 394 -5.34 -19.08 -22.09
C LYS A 394 -4.74 -20.43 -22.59
N PRO A 395 -5.49 -21.55 -22.63
CA PRO A 395 -5.04 -22.89 -23.07
C PRO A 395 -5.52 -23.33 -24.48
N ALA A 396 -4.90 -24.40 -25.00
CA ALA A 396 -4.98 -24.95 -26.37
C ALA A 396 -5.74 -26.31 -26.47
N VAL A 397 -6.10 -26.75 -27.69
CA VAL A 397 -6.33 -28.18 -28.07
C VAL A 397 -5.81 -28.49 -29.50
N THR A 398 -5.29 -29.72 -29.61
CA THR A 398 -4.46 -30.47 -30.59
C THR A 398 -5.10 -30.92 -31.93
N PRO A 399 -4.34 -31.58 -32.83
CA PRO A 399 -4.47 -33.05 -32.97
C PRO A 399 -3.15 -33.87 -33.13
N LYS A 400 -3.27 -35.19 -32.86
CA LYS A 400 -2.30 -36.35 -32.80
C LYS A 400 -2.12 -37.07 -34.17
N PRO A 401 -1.37 -38.20 -34.34
CA PRO A 401 -0.16 -38.79 -33.69
C PRO A 401 0.90 -39.29 -34.74
N LYS A 402 2.15 -39.69 -34.43
CA LYS A 402 2.64 -41.04 -33.97
C LYS A 402 4.22 -41.10 -34.03
N PRO A 403 4.92 -42.17 -33.59
CA PRO A 403 5.96 -42.24 -32.53
C PRO A 403 7.42 -42.35 -33.09
N ALA A 404 8.56 -42.43 -32.37
CA ALA A 404 8.93 -42.73 -30.98
C ALA A 404 10.30 -42.09 -30.63
N ALA A 405 10.52 -41.84 -29.33
CA ALA A 405 11.77 -41.59 -28.59
C ALA A 405 12.73 -40.45 -29.03
N LYS A 406 12.75 -39.33 -28.28
CA LYS A 406 13.76 -38.23 -28.35
C LYS A 406 13.77 -37.35 -27.06
N PRO A 407 14.75 -36.43 -26.84
CA PRO A 407 15.49 -36.22 -25.58
C PRO A 407 14.81 -35.27 -24.57
N ARG A 408 15.43 -35.19 -23.37
CA ARG A 408 15.08 -34.36 -22.20
C ARG A 408 14.63 -32.92 -22.60
N PRO A 409 13.54 -32.36 -22.02
CA PRO A 409 13.00 -31.09 -22.49
C PRO A 409 13.92 -29.91 -22.15
N GLU A 410 14.12 -29.02 -23.13
CA GLU A 410 14.68 -27.69 -22.94
C GLU A 410 13.89 -26.91 -21.89
N ALA A 411 14.62 -26.17 -21.06
CA ALA A 411 14.11 -25.30 -20.04
C ALA A 411 13.14 -24.26 -20.63
N LYS A 412 12.13 -23.87 -19.84
CA LYS A 412 11.38 -22.63 -20.08
C LYS A 412 12.38 -21.47 -20.30
N PRO A 413 12.09 -20.48 -21.17
CA PRO A 413 12.91 -19.29 -21.22
C PRO A 413 12.92 -18.68 -19.81
N GLU A 414 14.12 -18.58 -19.23
CA GLU A 414 14.37 -17.81 -18.02
C GLU A 414 13.85 -16.38 -18.21
N PRO A 415 13.41 -15.69 -17.15
CA PRO A 415 13.23 -14.25 -17.24
C PRO A 415 14.51 -13.64 -17.81
N ALA A 416 14.38 -12.78 -18.83
CA ALA A 416 15.54 -12.15 -19.45
C ALA A 416 16.40 -11.50 -18.36
N GLN A 417 17.66 -11.95 -18.24
CA GLN A 417 18.62 -11.44 -17.27
C GLN A 417 18.77 -9.94 -17.46
N ARG A 418 18.66 -9.17 -16.36
CA ARG A 418 18.74 -7.70 -16.36
C ARG A 418 20.19 -7.24 -16.34
N LEU A 419 21.02 -7.90 -15.55
CA LEU A 419 22.46 -7.64 -15.54
C LEU A 419 23.12 -8.29 -16.74
N SER A 420 24.06 -7.58 -17.34
CA SER A 420 24.96 -8.14 -18.35
C SER A 420 26.05 -9.00 -17.70
N ASP A 421 26.65 -9.91 -18.48
CA ASP A 421 27.76 -10.76 -18.01
C ASP A 421 28.97 -9.93 -17.59
N GLN A 422 29.26 -8.85 -18.32
CA GLN A 422 30.32 -7.90 -17.96
C GLN A 422 30.07 -7.25 -16.59
N THR A 423 28.82 -6.85 -16.30
CA THR A 423 28.48 -6.28 -14.99
C THR A 423 28.63 -7.32 -13.88
N ARG A 424 28.22 -8.57 -14.11
CA ARG A 424 28.40 -9.67 -13.15
C ARG A 424 29.85 -9.98 -12.86
N GLU A 425 30.71 -10.00 -13.89
CA GLU A 425 32.15 -10.17 -13.74
C GLU A 425 32.77 -9.04 -12.92
N LEU A 426 32.40 -7.78 -13.22
CA LEU A 426 32.85 -6.61 -12.47
C LEU A 426 32.43 -6.65 -10.99
N ILE A 427 31.19 -7.05 -10.70
CA ILE A 427 30.72 -7.23 -9.31
C ILE A 427 31.56 -8.29 -8.61
N SER A 428 31.76 -9.45 -9.25
CA SER A 428 32.55 -10.54 -8.66
C SER A 428 33.99 -10.09 -8.39
N GLU A 429 34.63 -9.38 -9.31
CA GLU A 429 35.99 -8.85 -9.13
C GLU A 429 36.05 -7.85 -7.97
N ALA A 430 35.14 -6.88 -7.93
CA ALA A 430 35.06 -5.91 -6.84
C ALA A 430 34.86 -6.57 -5.47
N GLN A 431 33.98 -7.59 -5.38
CA GLN A 431 33.76 -8.34 -4.13
C GLN A 431 35.00 -9.08 -3.61
N THR A 432 36.00 -9.38 -4.47
CA THR A 432 37.26 -9.98 -4.01
C THR A 432 38.21 -9.00 -3.32
N THR A 433 38.08 -7.70 -3.64
CA THR A 433 39.00 -6.65 -3.15
C THR A 433 38.42 -5.84 -2.00
N MET A 434 37.10 -5.88 -1.80
CA MET A 434 36.42 -5.15 -0.74
C MET A 434 36.63 -5.83 0.64
N PRO A 435 36.92 -5.05 1.70
CA PRO A 435 36.97 -5.58 3.06
C PRO A 435 35.60 -6.14 3.49
N LYS A 436 35.59 -7.36 4.05
CA LYS A 436 34.36 -8.10 4.39
C LYS A 436 33.85 -7.87 5.81
N ASP A 437 34.67 -7.28 6.68
CA ASP A 437 34.34 -7.07 8.08
C ASP A 437 34.75 -5.68 8.58
N ARG A 438 34.28 -5.34 9.79
CA ARG A 438 34.55 -4.05 10.42
C ARG A 438 36.04 -3.80 10.65
N MET A 439 36.86 -4.82 10.89
CA MET A 439 38.29 -4.62 11.13
C MET A 439 39.03 -4.23 9.86
N GLY A 440 38.63 -4.81 8.72
CA GLY A 440 39.20 -4.46 7.41
C GLY A 440 38.94 -3.00 7.00
N TRP A 441 37.83 -2.43 7.45
CA TRP A 441 37.49 -1.01 7.24
C TRP A 441 38.15 -0.08 8.28
N LEU A 442 38.22 -0.50 9.55
CA LEU A 442 38.84 0.26 10.65
C LEU A 442 40.37 0.15 10.70
N ASP A 443 41.03 0.12 9.54
CA ASP A 443 42.48 -0.03 9.44
C ASP A 443 43.21 1.11 10.20
N THR A 444 43.62 0.82 11.44
CA THR A 444 44.27 1.82 12.31
C THR A 444 45.64 2.29 11.78
N THR A 445 46.14 1.68 10.70
CA THR A 445 47.38 2.08 10.03
C THR A 445 47.15 3.06 8.87
N LEU A 446 45.89 3.31 8.51
CA LEU A 446 45.51 4.20 7.42
C LEU A 446 46.00 5.63 7.67
N ARG A 447 46.90 6.11 6.80
CA ARG A 447 47.43 7.48 6.88
C ARG A 447 46.65 8.40 5.96
N TYR A 448 46.08 9.44 6.53
CA TYR A 448 45.39 10.49 5.79
C TYR A 448 46.40 11.46 5.18
N PRO A 449 46.50 11.56 3.83
CA PRO A 449 47.26 12.64 3.20
C PRO A 449 46.70 13.99 3.63
N ARG A 450 47.48 15.06 3.53
CA ARG A 450 47.02 16.42 3.83
C ARG A 450 47.24 17.34 2.64
N ASP A 451 46.31 18.25 2.43
CA ASP A 451 46.47 19.33 1.47
C ASP A 451 47.37 20.45 2.01
N SER A 452 47.53 21.51 1.21
CA SER A 452 48.32 22.70 1.57
C SER A 452 47.78 23.47 2.79
N ASN A 453 46.50 23.31 3.13
CA ASN A 453 45.85 23.92 4.29
C ASN A 453 45.86 22.99 5.52
N GLY A 454 46.45 21.80 5.39
CA GLY A 454 46.50 20.79 6.43
C GLY A 454 45.22 19.96 6.57
N ALA A 455 44.24 20.11 5.68
CA ALA A 455 43.01 19.32 5.68
C ALA A 455 43.31 17.87 5.25
N LYS A 456 42.69 16.88 5.90
CA LYS A 456 42.90 15.47 5.55
C LYS A 456 42.26 15.14 4.21
N LEU A 457 42.94 14.42 3.34
CA LEU A 457 42.43 13.97 2.05
C LEU A 457 42.11 12.47 2.09
N VAL A 458 41.48 11.95 1.03
CA VAL A 458 41.13 10.53 0.94
C VAL A 458 42.40 9.68 0.79
N PRO A 459 42.64 8.69 1.66
CA PRO A 459 43.73 7.74 1.49
C PRO A 459 43.56 6.90 0.22
N GLU A 460 44.65 6.59 -0.46
CA GLU A 460 44.67 5.86 -1.74
C GLU A 460 43.90 4.52 -1.68
N LYS A 461 43.98 3.82 -0.55
CA LYS A 461 43.23 2.57 -0.32
C LYS A 461 41.72 2.80 -0.33
N LEU A 462 41.21 3.84 0.34
CA LEU A 462 39.79 4.19 0.34
C LEU A 462 39.34 4.72 -1.03
N ALA A 463 40.20 5.49 -1.72
CA ALA A 463 39.94 5.95 -3.08
C ALA A 463 39.72 4.76 -4.04
N ARG A 464 40.56 3.73 -3.98
CA ARG A 464 40.36 2.50 -4.78
C ARG A 464 39.05 1.78 -4.47
N HIS A 465 38.67 1.67 -3.18
CA HIS A 465 37.40 1.06 -2.81
C HIS A 465 36.21 1.88 -3.32
N LEU A 466 36.30 3.21 -3.28
CA LEU A 466 35.31 4.09 -3.89
C LEU A 466 35.24 3.91 -5.40
N ASP A 467 36.38 3.87 -6.10
CA ASP A 467 36.43 3.68 -7.56
C ASP A 467 35.76 2.37 -7.98
N SER A 468 36.06 1.26 -7.30
CA SER A 468 35.39 -0.03 -7.53
C SER A 468 33.88 0.06 -7.27
N THR A 469 33.48 0.77 -6.20
CA THR A 469 32.07 0.97 -5.85
C THR A 469 31.32 1.76 -6.91
N LEU A 470 31.89 2.87 -7.37
CA LEU A 470 31.31 3.70 -8.42
C LEU A 470 31.27 2.96 -9.77
N ALA A 471 32.31 2.20 -10.11
CA ALA A 471 32.35 1.41 -11.33
C ALA A 471 31.24 0.34 -11.37
N VAL A 472 31.06 -0.40 -10.27
CA VAL A 472 29.98 -1.39 -10.12
C VAL A 472 28.61 -0.72 -10.16
N GLY A 473 28.44 0.36 -9.40
CA GLY A 473 27.21 1.12 -9.35
C GLY A 473 26.79 1.67 -10.71
N LYS A 474 27.74 2.23 -11.46
CA LYS A 474 27.55 2.68 -12.84
C LYS A 474 27.15 1.54 -13.76
N ALA A 475 27.83 0.39 -13.69
CA ALA A 475 27.53 -0.75 -14.55
C ALA A 475 26.10 -1.30 -14.31
N ILE A 476 25.70 -1.45 -13.04
CA ILE A 476 24.34 -1.88 -12.66
C ILE A 476 23.30 -0.85 -13.11
N ARG A 477 23.57 0.45 -12.90
CA ARG A 477 22.70 1.54 -13.33
C ARG A 477 22.52 1.55 -14.84
N ASP A 478 23.60 1.44 -15.60
CA ASP A 478 23.56 1.42 -17.07
C ASP A 478 22.71 0.24 -17.58
N ASP A 479 22.83 -0.95 -16.97
CA ASP A 479 22.01 -2.11 -17.32
C ASP A 479 20.54 -1.90 -16.94
N ALA A 480 20.25 -1.34 -15.76
CA ALA A 480 18.88 -0.97 -15.37
C ALA A 480 18.27 0.05 -16.36
N PHE A 481 19.04 1.03 -16.82
CA PHE A 481 18.57 2.04 -17.77
C PHE A 481 18.32 1.46 -19.18
N LYS A 482 19.11 0.46 -19.61
CA LYS A 482 18.82 -0.31 -20.83
C LYS A 482 17.49 -1.06 -20.71
N VAL A 483 17.18 -1.61 -19.54
CA VAL A 483 15.87 -2.23 -19.27
C VAL A 483 14.76 -1.17 -19.32
N MET A 484 14.94 -0.03 -18.67
CA MET A 484 13.96 1.07 -18.68
C MET A 484 13.65 1.58 -20.09
N ALA A 485 14.65 1.66 -20.97
CA ALA A 485 14.48 2.11 -22.35
C ALA A 485 13.53 1.21 -23.15
N ASN A 486 13.42 -0.07 -22.78
CA ASN A 486 12.60 -1.07 -23.45
C ASN A 486 11.38 -1.53 -22.63
N ASP A 487 11.16 -0.96 -21.44
CA ASP A 487 10.04 -1.32 -20.58
C ASP A 487 8.72 -0.77 -21.15
N VAL A 488 7.80 -1.67 -21.48
CA VAL A 488 6.53 -1.34 -22.16
C VAL A 488 5.69 -0.34 -21.35
N GLU A 489 5.70 -0.45 -20.02
CA GLU A 489 4.96 0.45 -19.15
C GLU A 489 5.61 1.84 -19.12
N LEU A 490 6.93 1.93 -18.95
CA LEU A 490 7.64 3.22 -18.98
C LEU A 490 7.53 3.93 -20.32
N VAL A 491 7.66 3.20 -21.44
CA VAL A 491 7.53 3.78 -22.79
C VAL A 491 6.13 4.37 -22.97
N ALA A 492 5.08 3.68 -22.51
CA ALA A 492 3.72 4.19 -22.56
C ALA A 492 3.54 5.43 -21.65
N LEU A 493 4.02 5.37 -20.41
CA LEU A 493 3.89 6.48 -19.45
C LEU A 493 4.62 7.74 -19.92
N ARG A 494 5.83 7.60 -20.48
CA ARG A 494 6.61 8.73 -21.03
C ARG A 494 5.94 9.32 -22.27
N LYS A 495 5.32 8.49 -23.11
CA LYS A 495 4.52 8.97 -24.25
C LYS A 495 3.30 9.75 -23.77
N ASP A 496 2.57 9.24 -22.78
CA ASP A 496 1.41 9.93 -22.21
C ASP A 496 1.83 11.25 -21.56
N LEU A 497 2.99 11.29 -20.90
CA LEU A 497 3.54 12.49 -20.26
C LEU A 497 3.82 13.61 -21.27
N ALA A 498 4.31 13.27 -22.46
CA ALA A 498 4.64 14.25 -23.49
C ALA A 498 3.43 15.06 -24.00
N THR A 499 2.22 14.55 -23.81
CA THR A 499 0.97 15.21 -24.24
C THR A 499 0.05 15.58 -23.06
N ALA A 500 0.53 15.44 -21.82
CA ALA A 500 -0.28 15.60 -20.62
C ALA A 500 -0.56 17.07 -20.28
N ASP A 501 -1.74 17.33 -19.72
CA ASP A 501 -2.01 18.59 -19.02
C ASP A 501 -1.27 18.63 -17.66
N TYR A 502 -1.28 19.80 -17.01
CA TYR A 502 -0.54 20.03 -15.76
C TYR A 502 -0.91 19.05 -14.63
N LEU A 503 -2.20 18.69 -14.49
CA LEU A 503 -2.68 17.79 -13.43
C LEU A 503 -2.31 16.32 -13.72
N THR A 504 -2.38 15.92 -14.98
CA THR A 504 -2.03 14.57 -15.44
C THR A 504 -0.51 14.36 -15.38
N THR A 505 0.27 15.41 -15.63
CA THR A 505 1.73 15.44 -15.53
C THR A 505 2.21 14.94 -14.17
N SER A 506 1.66 15.48 -13.07
CA SER A 506 2.07 15.09 -11.70
C SER A 506 1.86 13.60 -11.41
N ARG A 507 0.74 13.03 -11.87
CA ARG A 507 0.43 11.61 -11.68
C ARG A 507 1.31 10.71 -12.54
N LEU A 508 1.61 11.12 -13.76
CA LEU A 508 2.47 10.37 -14.68
C LEU A 508 3.92 10.38 -14.20
N VAL A 509 4.44 11.52 -13.74
CA VAL A 509 5.78 11.62 -13.13
C VAL A 509 5.93 10.65 -11.96
N LYS A 510 4.94 10.60 -11.05
CA LYS A 510 4.96 9.62 -9.94
C LYS A 510 4.98 8.18 -10.44
N LYS A 511 4.14 7.82 -11.41
CA LYS A 511 4.11 6.45 -11.96
C LYS A 511 5.43 6.08 -12.63
N ILE A 512 6.05 7.02 -13.35
CA ILE A 512 7.36 6.82 -13.97
C ILE A 512 8.41 6.57 -12.88
N ALA A 513 8.48 7.44 -11.86
CA ALA A 513 9.40 7.29 -10.74
C ALA A 513 9.22 5.93 -10.02
N VAL A 514 7.96 5.52 -9.75
CA VAL A 514 7.64 4.22 -9.15
C VAL A 514 8.17 3.06 -9.99
N ARG A 515 7.99 3.12 -11.32
CA ARG A 515 8.41 2.03 -12.21
C ARG A 515 9.93 2.01 -12.41
N GLU A 516 10.58 3.16 -12.50
CA GLU A 516 12.05 3.27 -12.56
C GLU A 516 12.68 2.72 -11.26
N SER A 517 12.19 3.14 -10.10
CA SER A 517 12.60 2.62 -8.79
C SER A 517 12.40 1.10 -8.67
N ALA A 518 11.29 0.57 -9.20
CA ALA A 518 11.07 -0.86 -9.27
C ALA A 518 12.10 -1.58 -10.15
N ILE A 519 12.44 -1.04 -11.32
CA ILE A 519 13.44 -1.64 -12.22
C ILE A 519 14.83 -1.65 -11.57
N ILE A 520 15.25 -0.58 -10.90
CA ILE A 520 16.53 -0.53 -10.19
C ILE A 520 16.58 -1.63 -9.11
N ARG A 521 15.51 -1.77 -8.31
CA ARG A 521 15.44 -2.82 -7.28
C ARG A 521 15.41 -4.22 -7.86
N GLU A 522 14.66 -4.44 -8.95
CA GLU A 522 14.62 -5.71 -9.67
C GLU A 522 16.00 -6.08 -10.24
N THR A 523 16.78 -5.11 -10.71
CA THR A 523 18.15 -5.33 -11.17
C THR A 523 19.12 -5.61 -10.01
N LEU A 524 19.04 -4.86 -8.91
CA LEU A 524 19.82 -5.12 -7.70
C LEU A 524 19.51 -6.48 -7.06
N ALA A 525 18.26 -6.96 -7.19
CA ALA A 525 17.85 -8.26 -6.69
C ALA A 525 18.53 -9.45 -7.40
N GLU A 526 19.14 -9.24 -8.58
CA GLU A 526 19.99 -10.26 -9.21
C GLU A 526 21.37 -10.40 -8.54
N VAL A 527 21.77 -9.40 -7.73
CA VAL A 527 23.03 -9.42 -6.97
C VAL A 527 22.83 -10.04 -5.59
N ARG A 528 21.76 -9.65 -4.88
CA ARG A 528 21.42 -10.14 -3.53
C ARG A 528 19.96 -9.85 -3.18
N ASP A 529 19.45 -10.50 -2.14
CA ASP A 529 18.06 -10.31 -1.68
C ASP A 529 17.84 -8.93 -1.03
N PHE A 530 16.72 -8.28 -1.32
CA PHE A 530 16.28 -7.02 -0.69
C PHE A 530 14.97 -7.17 0.08
N GLY A 531 14.84 -6.43 1.18
CA GLY A 531 13.63 -6.44 2.02
C GLY A 531 13.41 -7.76 2.76
N GLY A 532 12.15 -8.10 3.04
CA GLY A 532 11.78 -9.39 3.65
C GLY A 532 12.20 -9.60 5.12
N VAL A 533 13.05 -8.73 5.68
CA VAL A 533 13.50 -8.77 7.07
C VAL A 533 13.03 -7.51 7.78
N GLN A 534 12.24 -7.69 8.83
CA GLN A 534 11.73 -6.58 9.63
C GLN A 534 12.71 -6.21 10.73
N GLN A 535 12.94 -4.91 10.91
CA GLN A 535 13.65 -4.40 12.08
C GLN A 535 12.88 -4.73 13.35
N SER A 536 13.59 -5.17 14.39
CA SER A 536 13.04 -5.30 15.74
C SER A 536 12.70 -3.89 16.23
N ALA A 537 11.45 -3.47 16.09
CA ALA A 537 11.03 -2.08 16.31
C ALA A 537 9.86 -2.00 17.27
N ARG A 538 9.87 -0.97 18.12
CA ARG A 538 8.77 -0.63 19.03
C ARG A 538 8.47 0.87 18.99
N LEU A 539 7.25 1.23 19.36
CA LEU A 539 6.94 2.62 19.64
C LEU A 539 7.75 3.07 20.85
N SER A 540 8.43 4.21 20.71
CA SER A 540 9.27 4.74 21.77
C SER A 540 8.43 5.39 22.86
N SER A 541 8.87 5.21 24.09
CA SER A 541 8.44 5.96 25.28
C SER A 541 9.55 6.88 25.81
N LEU A 542 10.65 7.02 25.07
CA LEU A 542 11.76 7.90 25.45
C LEU A 542 11.39 9.35 25.17
N ASP A 543 11.69 10.24 26.12
CA ASP A 543 11.48 11.69 26.01
C ASP A 543 12.59 12.35 25.14
N LEU A 544 12.72 11.85 23.90
CA LEU A 544 13.62 12.40 22.87
C LEU A 544 12.84 13.07 21.74
N ALA A 545 11.59 12.65 21.53
CA ALA A 545 10.62 13.29 20.66
C ALA A 545 9.20 12.86 21.08
N GLU A 546 8.20 13.25 20.30
CA GLU A 546 6.82 12.83 20.52
C GLU A 546 6.67 11.30 20.41
N PRO A 547 5.65 10.71 21.08
CA PRO A 547 5.38 9.29 20.98
C PRO A 547 5.22 8.82 19.52
N GLY A 548 5.83 7.68 19.22
CA GLY A 548 5.70 7.07 17.90
C GLY A 548 4.27 6.66 17.59
N THR A 549 3.95 6.58 16.29
CA THR A 549 2.64 6.16 15.80
C THR A 549 2.73 4.83 15.06
N SER A 550 1.59 4.15 14.93
CA SER A 550 1.49 2.98 14.04
C SER A 550 1.83 3.33 12.59
N ASP A 551 1.58 4.57 12.17
CA ASP A 551 1.93 5.07 10.84
C ASP A 551 3.46 5.16 10.67
N GLY A 552 4.19 5.57 11.72
CA GLY A 552 5.65 5.54 11.74
C GLY A 552 6.22 4.13 11.60
N ILE A 553 5.63 3.13 12.28
CA ILE A 553 5.99 1.72 12.09
C ILE A 553 5.66 1.26 10.67
N ALA A 554 4.51 1.67 10.13
CA ALA A 554 4.14 1.33 8.75
C ALA A 554 5.11 1.95 7.73
N ALA A 555 5.57 3.18 7.95
CA ALA A 555 6.60 3.83 7.14
C ALA A 555 7.91 3.06 7.20
N LEU A 556 8.34 2.65 8.41
CA LEU A 556 9.53 1.82 8.59
C LEU A 556 9.44 0.53 7.77
N ARG A 557 8.30 -0.18 7.80
CA ARG A 557 8.08 -1.39 7.00
C ARG A 557 8.13 -1.16 5.48
N ARG A 558 7.89 0.06 5.01
CA ARG A 558 8.07 0.44 3.59
C ARG A 558 9.53 0.68 3.28
N ALA A 559 10.22 1.46 4.12
CA ALA A 559 11.64 1.77 3.98
C ALA A 559 12.51 0.50 3.95
N GLU A 560 12.20 -0.50 4.77
CA GLU A 560 12.90 -1.80 4.80
C GLU A 560 12.98 -2.47 3.42
N THR A 561 12.03 -2.24 2.52
CA THR A 561 12.03 -2.85 1.18
C THR A 561 13.11 -2.31 0.23
N LEU A 562 13.82 -1.24 0.64
CA LEU A 562 14.89 -0.61 -0.13
C LEU A 562 16.29 -1.12 0.23
N PHE A 563 16.43 -1.84 1.34
CA PHE A 563 17.73 -2.24 1.86
C PHE A 563 17.99 -3.74 1.64
N PRO A 564 19.27 -4.14 1.50
CA PRO A 564 19.64 -5.55 1.47
C PRO A 564 19.14 -6.33 2.69
N SER A 565 18.68 -7.56 2.47
CA SER A 565 18.05 -8.40 3.50
C SER A 565 19.00 -8.75 4.64
N ASP A 566 20.27 -8.89 4.33
CA ASP A 566 21.34 -9.18 5.28
C ASP A 566 21.77 -7.94 6.06
N TRP A 567 21.74 -6.74 5.47
CA TRP A 567 21.86 -5.48 6.24
C TRP A 567 20.74 -5.36 7.25
N LEU A 568 19.50 -5.60 6.81
CA LEU A 568 18.34 -5.57 7.70
C LEU A 568 18.49 -6.58 8.84
N ARG A 569 19.05 -7.76 8.56
CA ARG A 569 19.31 -8.78 9.59
C ARG A 569 20.36 -8.33 10.59
N VAL A 570 21.49 -7.78 10.13
CA VAL A 570 22.56 -7.23 10.98
C VAL A 570 22.01 -6.14 11.89
N THR A 571 21.23 -5.22 11.32
CA THR A 571 20.67 -4.08 12.04
C THR A 571 19.51 -4.45 12.97
N SER A 572 18.76 -5.52 12.67
CA SER A 572 17.65 -6.00 13.50
C SER A 572 18.06 -6.61 14.84
N ALA A 573 19.37 -6.87 15.04
CA ALA A 573 19.90 -7.42 16.30
C ALA A 573 19.63 -6.49 17.50
N ASN A 574 19.52 -5.18 17.26
CA ASN A 574 19.16 -4.19 18.27
C ASN A 574 17.70 -3.74 18.09
N GLN A 575 17.03 -3.48 19.21
CA GLN A 575 15.67 -2.95 19.21
C GLN A 575 15.66 -1.46 18.86
N LEU A 576 15.06 -1.12 17.73
CA LEU A 576 14.82 0.23 17.24
C LEU A 576 13.64 0.86 17.96
N ASN A 577 13.86 2.05 18.52
CA ASN A 577 12.81 2.89 19.08
C ASN A 577 12.27 3.82 17.98
N VAL A 578 10.96 3.83 17.77
CA VAL A 578 10.31 4.67 16.76
C VAL A 578 9.46 5.71 17.46
N GLY A 579 9.83 6.98 17.30
CA GLY A 579 9.10 8.15 17.78
C GLY A 579 8.57 9.00 16.63
N SER A 580 8.10 10.21 16.96
CA SER A 580 7.65 11.19 15.97
C SER A 580 8.21 12.58 16.25
N ALA A 581 8.52 13.34 15.21
CA ALA A 581 8.96 14.72 15.31
C ALA A 581 8.55 15.51 14.07
N ASP A 582 8.51 16.84 14.20
CA ASP A 582 8.28 17.73 13.05
C ASP A 582 9.52 17.77 12.13
N ARG A 583 10.74 17.74 12.71
CA ARG A 583 12.00 17.50 12.00
C ARG A 583 12.47 16.07 12.30
N ALA A 584 12.45 15.21 11.30
CA ALA A 584 12.90 13.83 11.45
C ALA A 584 14.39 13.76 11.79
N PHE A 585 14.76 12.70 12.50
CA PHE A 585 16.16 12.41 12.82
C PHE A 585 16.34 10.95 13.24
N TYR A 586 17.56 10.46 13.03
CA TYR A 586 18.08 9.25 13.65
C TYR A 586 19.05 9.60 14.78
N HIS A 587 18.90 8.95 15.93
CA HIS A 587 19.77 9.10 17.08
C HIS A 587 20.47 7.79 17.41
N GLY A 588 21.72 7.66 16.96
CA GLY A 588 22.42 6.38 16.99
C GLY A 588 22.73 5.83 18.38
N THR A 589 22.81 6.64 19.46
CA THR A 589 23.12 6.11 20.81
C THR A 589 21.92 5.36 21.41
N HIS A 590 20.70 5.79 21.09
CA HIS A 590 19.47 5.21 21.61
C HIS A 590 18.81 4.26 20.60
N ASP A 591 19.46 4.08 19.44
CA ASP A 591 18.92 3.39 18.28
C ASP A 591 17.46 3.81 18.04
N TYR A 592 17.29 5.10 17.74
CA TYR A 592 16.00 5.78 17.75
C TYR A 592 15.79 6.52 16.43
N ILE A 593 14.63 6.35 15.80
CA ILE A 593 14.18 7.14 14.64
C ILE A 593 12.95 7.96 15.04
N ALA A 594 12.99 9.28 14.83
CA ALA A 594 11.82 10.13 14.83
C ALA A 594 11.30 10.28 13.40
N ALA A 595 10.12 9.73 13.12
CA ALA A 595 9.45 9.92 11.83
C ALA A 595 8.72 11.27 11.77
N PRO A 596 8.56 11.88 10.58
CA PRO A 596 7.69 13.04 10.43
C PRO A 596 6.28 12.75 10.94
N SER A 597 5.79 13.60 11.84
CA SER A 597 4.41 13.54 12.36
C SER A 597 3.38 14.01 11.31
N LYS A 598 3.85 14.81 10.34
CA LYS A 598 3.06 15.51 9.31
C LYS A 598 3.69 15.33 7.94
N ASP A 599 2.84 15.38 6.91
CA ASP A 599 3.26 15.40 5.53
C ASP A 599 3.38 16.86 5.06
N TYR A 600 4.59 17.40 5.11
CA TYR A 600 4.88 18.79 4.75
C TYR A 600 4.88 19.05 3.23
N LEU A 601 4.87 17.99 2.41
CA LEU A 601 4.85 18.08 0.95
C LEU A 601 3.66 17.28 0.39
N PRO A 602 2.41 17.69 0.68
CA PRO A 602 1.23 17.07 0.12
C PRO A 602 1.29 17.17 -1.41
N GLY A 603 1.12 16.05 -2.10
CA GLY A 603 1.32 15.97 -3.55
C GLY A 603 2.73 15.54 -3.98
N TYR A 604 3.54 15.01 -3.05
CA TYR A 604 4.82 14.36 -3.31
C TYR A 604 4.79 13.47 -4.57
N ARG A 605 5.69 13.79 -5.51
CA ARG A 605 5.69 13.26 -6.90
C ARG A 605 6.73 12.18 -7.16
N GLY A 606 7.55 11.84 -6.17
CA GLY A 606 8.53 10.77 -6.30
C GLY A 606 7.93 9.39 -6.10
N ALA A 607 8.79 8.37 -6.17
CA ALA A 607 8.40 6.96 -6.15
C ALA A 607 7.89 6.46 -4.80
N PHE A 608 8.20 7.17 -3.70
CA PHE A 608 7.69 6.83 -2.38
C PHE A 608 6.18 7.09 -2.26
N ASP A 609 5.53 6.38 -1.35
CA ASP A 609 4.09 6.53 -1.12
C ASP A 609 3.75 7.96 -0.67
N SER A 610 4.60 8.57 0.16
CA SER A 610 4.48 9.93 0.68
C SER A 610 5.86 10.53 1.00
N TYR A 611 5.93 11.85 1.26
CA TYR A 611 7.19 12.47 1.71
C TYR A 611 7.66 11.91 3.07
N PRO A 612 6.79 11.67 4.07
CA PRO A 612 7.18 10.96 5.30
C PRO A 612 7.80 9.57 5.07
N ASP A 613 7.39 8.86 4.03
CA ASP A 613 7.98 7.56 3.68
C ASP A 613 9.39 7.68 3.10
N GLU A 614 9.62 8.71 2.29
CA GLU A 614 10.96 9.04 1.82
C GLU A 614 11.87 9.41 2.99
N VAL A 615 11.40 10.27 3.88
CA VAL A 615 12.16 10.68 5.07
C VAL A 615 12.43 9.48 5.98
N MET A 616 11.47 8.57 6.17
CA MET A 616 11.74 7.35 6.93
C MET A 616 12.83 6.47 6.30
N ALA A 617 12.89 6.38 4.97
CA ALA A 617 13.98 5.67 4.29
C ALA A 617 15.32 6.38 4.46
N HIS A 618 15.33 7.71 4.43
CA HIS A 618 16.49 8.54 4.75
C HIS A 618 16.99 8.25 6.18
N GLU A 619 16.12 8.33 7.20
CA GLU A 619 16.52 8.08 8.59
C GLU A 619 16.97 6.63 8.85
N LEU A 620 16.31 5.66 8.21
CA LEU A 620 16.75 4.27 8.27
C LEU A 620 18.13 4.10 7.60
N GLY A 621 18.45 4.91 6.59
CA GLY A 621 19.76 4.98 5.96
C GLY A 621 20.87 5.36 6.95
N HIS A 622 20.66 6.34 7.83
CA HIS A 622 21.63 6.65 8.90
C HIS A 622 21.87 5.49 9.86
N ARG A 623 20.83 4.68 10.12
CA ARG A 623 20.98 3.45 10.90
C ARG A 623 21.85 2.42 10.18
N MET A 624 21.70 2.28 8.87
CA MET A 624 22.56 1.41 8.05
C MET A 624 24.00 1.91 8.06
N GLU A 625 24.21 3.20 7.80
CA GLU A 625 25.52 3.85 7.84
C GLU A 625 26.27 3.57 9.15
N LYS A 626 25.57 3.66 10.29
CA LYS A 626 26.16 3.37 11.60
C LYS A 626 26.54 1.90 11.81
N MET A 627 25.82 0.96 11.19
CA MET A 627 25.93 -0.46 11.53
C MET A 627 26.63 -1.31 10.47
N ILE A 628 26.57 -0.92 9.20
CA ILE A 628 27.15 -1.65 8.08
C ILE A 628 28.63 -1.25 7.91
N PRO A 629 29.56 -2.21 8.04
CA PRO A 629 30.98 -1.94 7.86
C PRO A 629 31.30 -1.31 6.50
N GLY A 630 32.06 -0.21 6.52
CA GLY A 630 32.57 0.44 5.31
C GLY A 630 31.70 1.53 4.72
N LEU A 631 30.41 1.61 5.08
CA LEU A 631 29.50 2.60 4.51
C LEU A 631 29.96 4.04 4.78
N THR A 632 30.20 4.40 6.05
CA THR A 632 30.76 5.71 6.44
C THR A 632 32.10 6.01 5.76
N HIS A 633 32.93 4.99 5.51
CA HIS A 633 34.26 5.18 4.93
C HIS A 633 34.17 5.48 3.43
N LEU A 634 33.26 4.82 2.73
CA LEU A 634 32.96 5.09 1.33
C LEU A 634 32.25 6.44 1.16
N GLU A 635 31.35 6.82 2.08
CA GLU A 635 30.72 8.14 2.08
C GLU A 635 31.74 9.25 2.29
N TYR A 636 32.63 9.11 3.29
CA TYR A 636 33.74 10.02 3.50
C TYR A 636 34.60 10.13 2.23
N ALA A 637 34.94 9.00 1.61
CA ALA A 637 35.73 9.00 0.38
C ALA A 637 35.00 9.75 -0.75
N LEU A 638 33.70 9.52 -0.95
CA LEU A 638 32.91 10.21 -1.98
C LEU A 638 32.89 11.72 -1.75
N VAL A 639 32.38 12.15 -0.58
CA VAL A 639 32.20 13.57 -0.25
C VAL A 639 33.54 14.30 -0.35
N ARG A 640 34.60 13.71 0.21
CA ARG A 640 35.92 14.36 0.24
C ARG A 640 36.60 14.38 -1.13
N SER A 641 36.48 13.31 -1.93
CA SER A 641 37.08 13.27 -3.28
C SER A 641 36.43 14.31 -4.20
N ARG A 642 35.11 14.43 -4.11
CA ARG A 642 34.33 15.43 -4.85
C ARG A 642 34.71 16.86 -4.46
N SER A 643 34.84 17.10 -3.16
CA SER A 643 35.14 18.42 -2.60
C SER A 643 36.62 18.82 -2.69
N THR A 644 37.46 18.03 -3.36
CA THR A 644 38.90 18.30 -3.53
C THR A 644 39.20 18.74 -4.96
N LYS A 645 39.67 19.98 -5.14
CA LYS A 645 40.03 20.54 -6.44
C LYS A 645 41.53 20.85 -6.48
N ASN A 646 42.22 20.34 -7.50
CA ASN A 646 43.68 20.51 -7.66
C ASN A 646 44.46 20.11 -6.38
N GLY A 647 44.03 19.05 -5.71
CA GLY A 647 44.64 18.56 -4.47
C GLY A 647 44.39 19.41 -3.23
N THR A 648 43.52 20.41 -3.30
CA THR A 648 43.12 21.26 -2.15
C THR A 648 41.64 21.02 -1.85
N LEU A 649 41.32 20.78 -0.59
CA LEU A 649 39.94 20.64 -0.16
C LEU A 649 39.28 22.01 -0.06
N GLU A 650 38.07 22.14 -0.58
CA GLU A 650 37.29 23.36 -0.43
C GLU A 650 36.83 23.57 1.03
N PRO A 651 36.59 24.82 1.46
CA PRO A 651 36.12 25.09 2.82
C PRO A 651 34.66 24.66 3.01
N LEU A 652 34.33 24.23 4.22
CA LEU A 652 32.94 24.03 4.65
C LEU A 652 32.18 25.37 4.65
N THR A 653 30.95 25.36 4.18
CA THR A 653 30.07 26.52 4.19
C THR A 653 28.75 26.20 4.87
N GLN A 654 28.07 27.21 5.42
CA GLN A 654 26.78 27.04 6.10
C GLN A 654 25.70 26.65 5.10
N ILE A 655 24.98 25.58 5.40
CA ILE A 655 23.86 25.08 4.59
C ILE A 655 22.65 26.02 4.73
N TYR A 656 22.41 26.53 5.95
CA TYR A 656 21.29 27.41 6.26
C TYR A 656 21.77 28.75 6.84
N PRO A 657 22.42 29.62 6.04
CA PRO A 657 23.08 30.84 6.54
C PRO A 657 22.13 31.85 7.19
N ASN A 658 20.82 31.72 6.95
CA ASN A 658 19.78 32.63 7.45
C ASN A 658 18.83 31.97 8.47
N GLN A 659 19.16 30.79 9.00
CA GLN A 659 18.32 30.11 10.00
C GLN A 659 19.03 30.05 11.37
N PRO A 660 18.56 30.83 12.37
CA PRO A 660 19.13 30.81 13.72
C PRO A 660 19.09 29.41 14.35
N GLY A 661 20.19 29.00 14.98
CA GLY A 661 20.33 27.69 15.63
C GLY A 661 20.81 26.56 14.72
N LEU A 662 21.05 26.83 13.43
CA LEU A 662 21.59 25.90 12.45
C LEU A 662 22.99 26.31 11.94
N GLU A 663 23.70 27.15 12.69
CA GLU A 663 25.02 27.67 12.29
C GLU A 663 26.08 26.58 12.16
N GLY A 664 25.88 25.45 12.84
CA GLY A 664 26.73 24.25 12.78
C GLY A 664 26.38 23.29 11.65
N GLU A 665 25.30 23.51 10.91
CA GLU A 665 24.92 22.72 9.74
C GLU A 665 25.77 23.18 8.55
N VAL A 666 26.90 22.50 8.35
CA VAL A 666 27.90 22.86 7.33
C VAL A 666 28.12 21.73 6.34
N GLY A 667 28.37 22.10 5.09
CA GLY A 667 28.65 21.16 4.01
C GLY A 667 29.64 21.72 3.01
N TYR A 668 30.21 20.81 2.23
CA TYR A 668 30.98 21.14 1.05
C TYR A 668 30.02 21.48 -0.10
N ALA A 669 30.21 22.63 -0.75
CA ALA A 669 29.32 23.10 -1.80
C ALA A 669 29.47 22.25 -3.08
N ASP A 670 30.72 21.99 -3.50
CA ASP A 670 31.13 21.22 -4.67
C ASP A 670 30.17 21.32 -5.90
N GLN A 671 30.03 20.27 -6.72
CA GLN A 671 29.09 20.10 -7.81
C GLN A 671 27.75 19.56 -7.33
N TRP A 672 27.44 19.67 -6.03
CA TRP A 672 26.11 19.34 -5.54
C TRP A 672 25.10 20.34 -6.13
N GLU A 673 23.92 19.84 -6.49
CA GLU A 673 22.79 20.71 -6.78
C GLU A 673 22.25 21.29 -5.47
N ASN A 674 22.25 20.47 -4.42
CA ASN A 674 21.92 20.87 -3.07
C ASN A 674 23.09 20.58 -2.12
N ILE A 675 23.66 21.64 -1.53
CA ILE A 675 24.79 21.57 -0.59
C ILE A 675 24.55 20.62 0.59
N TYR A 676 23.30 20.33 0.93
CA TYR A 676 22.96 19.34 1.96
C TYR A 676 23.56 17.96 1.67
N ALA A 677 23.77 17.58 0.41
CA ALA A 677 24.44 16.33 0.03
C ALA A 677 25.91 16.28 0.43
N GLY A 678 26.58 17.44 0.48
CA GLY A 678 27.96 17.59 0.93
C GLY A 678 28.09 17.81 2.44
N LYS A 679 26.99 17.71 3.20
CA LYS A 679 27.01 17.84 4.66
C LYS A 679 27.88 16.74 5.27
N SER A 680 28.76 17.16 6.16
CA SER A 680 29.74 16.27 6.77
C SER A 680 29.94 16.60 8.25
N TYR A 681 29.99 15.56 9.09
CA TYR A 681 30.32 15.69 10.51
C TYR A 681 31.82 15.44 10.79
N ALA A 682 32.58 15.08 9.76
CA ALA A 682 34.01 14.78 9.84
C ALA A 682 34.86 16.03 10.13
N LYS A 683 35.82 15.90 11.05
CA LYS A 683 36.74 16.96 11.45
C LYS A 683 38.19 16.51 11.28
N ASP A 684 39.03 17.40 10.76
CA ASP A 684 40.46 17.11 10.52
C ASP A 684 41.29 16.88 11.79
N SER A 685 40.75 17.27 12.94
CA SER A 685 41.31 17.00 14.27
C SER A 685 41.11 15.55 14.72
N GLN A 686 40.15 14.81 14.15
CA GLN A 686 39.90 13.41 14.52
C GLN A 686 41.01 12.52 13.98
N SER A 687 41.36 11.44 14.68
CA SER A 687 42.37 10.49 14.18
C SER A 687 41.93 9.83 12.88
N ASP A 688 40.65 9.47 12.82
CA ASP A 688 40.02 8.77 11.69
C ASP A 688 38.66 9.41 11.36
N PRO A 689 38.65 10.46 10.53
CA PRO A 689 37.42 11.18 10.18
C PRO A 689 36.42 10.34 9.37
N ALA A 690 36.84 9.23 8.75
CA ALA A 690 35.98 8.39 7.92
C ALA A 690 34.99 7.52 8.74
N LYS A 691 35.03 7.59 10.07
CA LYS A 691 34.05 6.95 10.95
C LYS A 691 32.81 7.80 11.19
N GLU A 692 32.88 9.09 10.88
CA GLU A 692 31.77 10.01 11.04
C GLU A 692 30.78 9.87 9.90
N ALA A 693 29.51 10.09 10.22
CA ALA A 693 28.45 10.04 9.23
C ALA A 693 28.55 11.21 8.23
N ALA A 694 27.86 11.05 7.10
CA ALA A 694 27.52 12.10 6.15
C ALA A 694 26.01 12.04 5.85
N GLU A 695 25.56 12.86 4.90
CA GLU A 695 24.18 12.77 4.39
C GLU A 695 24.11 12.14 3.00
N ALA A 696 25.27 11.87 2.38
CA ALA A 696 25.38 11.53 0.96
C ALA A 696 24.63 10.24 0.62
N PHE A 697 24.76 9.19 1.43
CA PHE A 697 24.02 7.95 1.19
C PHE A 697 22.51 8.17 1.33
N GLN A 698 22.07 8.88 2.36
CA GLN A 698 20.64 9.06 2.65
C GLN A 698 19.96 9.93 1.60
N VAL A 699 20.57 11.04 1.18
CA VAL A 699 20.03 11.82 0.05
C VAL A 699 20.14 11.06 -1.28
N GLY A 700 21.18 10.23 -1.43
CA GLY A 700 21.33 9.35 -2.58
C GLY A 700 20.23 8.29 -2.66
N LEU A 701 19.70 7.80 -1.53
CA LEU A 701 18.52 6.91 -1.51
C LEU A 701 17.31 7.64 -2.09
N GLN A 702 17.13 8.92 -1.74
CA GLN A 702 16.02 9.74 -2.22
C GLN A 702 16.13 9.96 -3.74
N ASP A 703 17.34 10.20 -4.25
CA ASP A 703 17.57 10.35 -5.69
C ASP A 703 17.41 9.03 -6.44
N THR A 704 18.09 7.98 -5.98
CA THR A 704 18.10 6.65 -6.64
C THR A 704 16.73 6.02 -6.68
N PHE A 705 15.99 6.07 -5.56
CA PHE A 705 14.74 5.35 -5.42
C PHE A 705 13.52 6.23 -5.45
N GLY A 706 13.66 7.55 -5.37
CA GLY A 706 12.54 8.49 -5.28
C GLY A 706 12.36 9.40 -6.50
N ARG A 707 13.43 9.77 -7.21
CA ARG A 707 13.36 10.74 -8.31
C ARG A 707 13.36 10.06 -9.69
N SER A 708 12.71 10.71 -10.65
CA SER A 708 12.71 10.32 -12.08
C SER A 708 13.53 11.32 -12.88
N SER A 709 14.85 11.32 -12.66
CA SER A 709 15.81 12.14 -13.39
C SER A 709 17.18 11.48 -13.40
N LEU A 710 18.02 11.82 -14.38
CA LEU A 710 19.35 11.24 -14.51
C LEU A 710 20.28 11.60 -13.33
N GLY A 711 20.23 12.84 -12.84
CA GLY A 711 21.08 13.33 -11.75
C GLY A 711 20.41 13.40 -10.37
N GLY A 712 19.08 13.31 -10.28
CA GLY A 712 18.36 13.50 -9.02
C GLY A 712 18.07 14.97 -8.67
N GLU A 713 17.83 15.24 -7.39
CA GLU A 713 17.61 16.57 -6.79
C GLU A 713 18.88 17.10 -6.09
N PHE A 714 19.78 16.21 -5.68
CA PHE A 714 20.92 16.55 -4.83
C PHE A 714 22.25 16.60 -5.59
N ASP A 715 22.37 15.88 -6.70
CA ASP A 715 23.59 15.79 -7.52
C ASP A 715 23.36 16.33 -8.95
N LYS A 716 24.26 17.18 -9.44
CA LYS A 716 24.27 17.61 -10.86
C LYS A 716 24.75 16.50 -11.79
N SER A 717 25.49 15.53 -11.24
CA SER A 717 25.99 14.35 -11.93
C SER A 717 25.16 13.11 -11.59
N ASN A 718 25.54 11.95 -12.11
CA ASN A 718 24.90 10.67 -11.77
C ASN A 718 25.62 9.94 -10.61
N GLN A 719 26.72 10.50 -10.11
CA GLN A 719 27.67 9.79 -9.25
C GLN A 719 27.06 9.41 -7.91
N LEU A 720 26.13 10.20 -7.37
CA LEU A 720 25.41 9.87 -6.15
C LEU A 720 24.55 8.61 -6.30
N GLN A 721 23.85 8.45 -7.43
CA GLN A 721 23.08 7.23 -7.72
C GLN A 721 24.00 6.03 -7.92
N GLU A 722 25.10 6.23 -8.68
CA GLU A 722 26.12 5.20 -8.88
C GLU A 722 26.70 4.73 -7.54
N PHE A 723 27.00 5.67 -6.64
CA PHE A 723 27.47 5.38 -5.30
C PHE A 723 26.49 4.50 -4.51
N VAL A 724 25.21 4.90 -4.42
CA VAL A 724 24.20 4.15 -3.66
C VAL A 724 24.00 2.75 -4.21
N ILE A 725 23.88 2.61 -5.54
CA ILE A 725 23.70 1.31 -6.20
C ILE A 725 24.94 0.42 -5.95
N GLY A 726 26.15 0.97 -6.08
CA GLY A 726 27.39 0.24 -5.87
C GLY A 726 27.57 -0.22 -4.42
N VAL A 727 27.30 0.68 -3.47
CA VAL A 727 27.31 0.38 -2.03
C VAL A 727 26.35 -0.75 -1.70
N MET A 728 25.11 -0.68 -2.18
CA MET A 728 24.09 -1.70 -1.92
C MET A 728 24.43 -3.05 -2.57
N ALA A 729 25.19 -3.05 -3.66
CA ALA A 729 25.64 -4.27 -4.32
C ALA A 729 26.82 -4.94 -3.60
N LEU A 730 27.76 -4.15 -3.06
CA LEU A 730 29.07 -4.64 -2.61
C LEU A 730 29.22 -4.82 -1.10
N LEU A 731 28.66 -3.94 -0.28
CA LEU A 731 28.65 -4.04 1.18
C LEU A 731 27.41 -4.78 1.61
#